data_AF-A0A661VD09-F1
#
_entry.id   AF-A0A661VD09-F1
#
_cell.length_a   1.000
_cell.length_b   1.000
_cell.length_c   1.000
_cell.angle_alpha   90.00
_cell.angle_beta   90.00
_cell.angle_gamma   90.00
#
_symmetry.space_group_name_H-M   'P 1'
#
loop_
_entity.id
_entity.type
_entity.pdbx_description
1 polymer ?
#
loop_
_entity_poly.entity_id
_entity_poly.type
_entity_poly.pdbx_seq_one_letter_code
_entity_poly.pdbx_strand_id
1 'polypeptide(L)'
;MPEEGKVTLSSSHPADETGRSASPQTERPDEEQRATVKWVLRTSALGVALVIGLNVVLYFYTGAWQMLAVAAGETLVMLSLIPAHRLTRRGKLDAASHWTIFSLMLAFGVAELFHAGITLYLLASGVLIILTAGNLVLRSKWGAWLAATGLFAIYTWAVNQVELFPRFDVSSLETPYFLMIGLVALLVLTGLWRLIQTYRRTQSIRLRLSFSSVVMVLLPVVVIGVVLFVVGSQNGRQQAVKQLESVAMIKEAEINSWVDSLHKDLDSILGVSQVTPRVLVLLQTPDPPDSQEFWVRSHLQRGVEQSVRFEELFLINDQGQTVISTDIRREGGDHSDQLYFREGLKGFYLQPPGYFRVEGQVSAIAARPIVGPDGQALGILAGRINPTTLSEIMGERAWLGETGEVYLVDRNHILLTALRFDESRYIPLNTEGVNAAIARLGSGSLSYQDYRGEPVIGVYRWLPHLQIALVAKQDRSEALSTTNSMLRVVSYVGLAAVAATVVASLFVSQSLARPLAALTETATQIAAGDLVLSASVERQDEIGRLAHAFNSMTAQLRSLIGNLEQRVDERTRALEQRSALLEASAEVARAASSILDAHQLIQEVVELIRERFDLYYVGLFLTDEAGEWAVLRAGTGEAGQAMLARGHRIKVGQGMIGWSIERGRARIALEAGEDAVR
;
A
#
# COMPACT_ATOMS: atom_id res chain seq x y z
N MET A 1 10.37 56.60 -58.50
CA MET A 1 11.03 55.52 -59.25
C MET A 1 11.04 54.28 -58.38
N PRO A 2 10.42 53.17 -58.80
CA PRO A 2 10.68 51.85 -58.24
C PRO A 2 11.39 50.93 -59.24
N GLU A 3 12.30 50.09 -58.73
CA GLU A 3 12.75 48.77 -59.22
C GLU A 3 13.82 48.32 -58.18
N GLU A 4 13.94 47.10 -57.68
CA GLU A 4 13.97 45.79 -58.35
C GLU A 4 14.11 44.66 -57.28
N GLY A 5 13.96 43.38 -57.68
CA GLY A 5 14.53 42.20 -56.97
C GLY A 5 13.51 41.13 -56.58
N LYS A 6 13.08 40.18 -57.45
CA LYS A 6 13.74 38.98 -58.02
C LYS A 6 14.18 37.91 -57.01
N VAL A 7 13.50 36.76 -57.11
CA VAL A 7 13.76 35.45 -56.49
C VAL A 7 14.40 34.54 -57.54
N THR A 8 15.39 33.73 -57.17
CA THR A 8 15.65 32.41 -57.81
C THR A 8 16.33 31.45 -56.83
N LEU A 9 15.84 30.21 -56.84
CA LEU A 9 16.35 29.03 -56.13
C LEU A 9 17.00 28.05 -57.12
N SER A 10 17.88 27.22 -56.56
CA SER A 10 18.18 25.83 -56.95
C SER A 10 19.37 25.55 -57.88
N SER A 11 20.38 24.87 -57.33
CA SER A 11 20.91 23.64 -57.93
C SER A 11 21.66 22.74 -56.91
N SER A 12 21.18 21.50 -56.81
CA SER A 12 21.87 20.20 -56.69
C SER A 12 23.21 20.03 -55.95
N HIS A 13 23.16 19.17 -54.92
CA HIS A 13 24.23 18.28 -54.39
C HIS A 13 24.63 17.18 -55.42
N PRO A 14 25.76 16.42 -55.30
CA PRO A 14 26.22 15.77 -54.05
C PRO A 14 27.76 15.53 -53.82
N ALA A 15 28.02 15.06 -52.58
CA ALA A 15 29.14 14.22 -52.07
C ALA A 15 30.54 14.84 -51.83
N ASP A 16 30.95 14.98 -50.55
CA ASP A 16 31.93 14.06 -49.95
C ASP A 16 31.98 14.16 -48.40
N GLU A 17 32.51 13.11 -47.79
CA GLU A 17 32.54 12.69 -46.39
C GLU A 17 33.20 13.66 -45.36
N THR A 18 32.72 13.63 -44.10
CA THR A 18 33.59 13.44 -42.92
C THR A 18 32.75 13.04 -41.70
N GLY A 19 33.17 11.94 -41.06
CA GLY A 19 32.47 11.30 -39.97
C GLY A 19 32.37 12.12 -38.68
N ARG A 20 31.21 12.02 -38.05
CA ARG A 20 31.07 12.09 -36.60
C ARG A 20 30.24 10.90 -36.15
N SER A 21 30.92 9.91 -35.56
CA SER A 21 30.32 8.90 -34.71
C SER A 21 29.59 9.60 -33.57
N ALA A 22 28.25 9.58 -33.59
CA ALA A 22 27.45 9.94 -32.43
C ALA A 22 27.64 8.85 -31.38
N SER A 23 28.48 9.11 -30.37
CA SER A 23 28.44 8.36 -29.13
C SER A 23 27.09 8.59 -28.44
N PRO A 24 26.44 7.57 -27.87
CA PRO A 24 25.26 7.78 -27.05
C PRO A 24 25.71 8.58 -25.82
N GLN A 25 25.21 9.81 -25.69
CA GLN A 25 25.36 10.60 -24.48
C GLN A 25 24.74 9.81 -23.32
N THR A 26 25.59 9.24 -22.49
CA THR A 26 25.24 8.81 -21.14
C THR A 26 24.91 10.08 -20.36
N GLU A 27 23.62 10.35 -20.14
CA GLU A 27 23.16 11.41 -19.22
C GLU A 27 23.93 11.24 -17.90
N ARG A 28 24.51 12.34 -17.38
CA ARG A 28 25.25 12.28 -16.10
C ARG A 28 24.30 11.76 -15.02
N PRO A 29 24.72 10.82 -14.13
CA PRO A 29 23.86 10.25 -13.08
C PRO A 29 23.10 11.29 -12.23
N ASP A 30 23.71 12.46 -12.03
CA ASP A 30 23.14 13.59 -11.30
C ASP A 30 21.95 14.25 -12.03
N GLU A 31 21.90 14.24 -13.36
CA GLU A 31 20.78 14.79 -14.14
C GLU A 31 19.55 13.88 -14.06
N GLU A 32 19.74 12.56 -14.16
CA GLU A 32 18.67 11.58 -13.98
C GLU A 32 18.10 11.64 -12.55
N GLN A 33 18.97 11.72 -11.53
CA GLN A 33 18.56 11.86 -10.14
C GLN A 33 17.81 13.19 -9.92
N ARG A 34 18.31 14.30 -10.46
CA ARG A 34 17.65 15.62 -10.38
C ARG A 34 16.28 15.61 -11.04
N ALA A 35 16.12 14.98 -12.21
CA ALA A 35 14.84 14.83 -12.88
C ALA A 35 13.85 14.01 -12.03
N THR A 36 14.34 12.93 -11.41
CA THR A 36 13.56 12.07 -10.52
C THR A 36 13.08 12.84 -9.27
N VAL A 37 13.97 13.57 -8.58
CA VAL A 37 13.61 14.40 -7.42
C VAL A 37 12.56 15.45 -7.78
N LYS A 38 12.76 16.20 -8.88
CA LYS A 38 11.80 17.21 -9.36
C LYS A 38 10.43 16.62 -9.65
N TRP A 39 10.40 15.41 -10.20
CA TRP A 39 9.16 14.74 -10.51
C TRP A 39 8.41 14.32 -9.22
N VAL A 40 9.09 13.67 -8.28
CA VAL A 40 8.49 13.26 -6.99
C VAL A 40 7.91 14.48 -6.27
N LEU A 41 8.64 15.60 -6.24
CA LEU A 41 8.16 16.85 -5.66
C LEU A 41 6.86 17.37 -6.30
N ARG A 42 6.75 17.30 -7.64
CA ARG A 42 5.54 17.76 -8.35
C ARG A 42 4.34 16.86 -8.06
N THR A 43 4.53 15.55 -8.01
CA THR A 43 3.44 14.63 -7.70
C THR A 43 3.02 14.67 -6.25
N SER A 44 3.97 14.83 -5.32
CA SER A 44 3.65 15.06 -3.91
C SER A 44 2.85 16.36 -3.75
N ALA A 45 3.25 17.44 -4.42
CA ALA A 45 2.50 18.70 -4.38
C ALA A 45 1.08 18.55 -4.93
N LEU A 46 0.88 17.82 -6.04
CA LEU A 46 -0.46 17.55 -6.58
C LEU A 46 -1.31 16.71 -5.62
N GLY A 47 -0.74 15.66 -5.04
CA GLY A 47 -1.43 14.81 -4.06
C GLY A 47 -1.88 15.60 -2.84
N VAL A 48 -0.96 16.38 -2.24
CA VAL A 48 -1.24 17.26 -1.10
C VAL A 48 -2.34 18.28 -1.44
N ALA A 49 -2.27 18.94 -2.61
CA ALA A 49 -3.31 19.88 -3.05
C ALA A 49 -4.70 19.25 -3.12
N LEU A 50 -4.77 17.99 -3.58
CA LEU A 50 -6.03 17.29 -3.72
C LEU A 50 -6.58 16.80 -2.37
N VAL A 51 -5.71 16.41 -1.44
CA VAL A 51 -6.08 16.13 -0.04
C VAL A 51 -6.61 17.38 0.66
N ILE A 52 -5.97 18.54 0.45
CA ILE A 52 -6.46 19.84 0.96
C ILE A 52 -7.87 20.10 0.44
N GLY A 53 -8.06 20.03 -0.89
CA GLY A 53 -9.37 20.27 -1.52
C GLY A 53 -10.46 19.32 -1.00
N LEU A 54 -10.15 18.03 -0.88
CA LEU A 54 -11.08 17.03 -0.34
C LEU A 54 -11.50 17.35 1.09
N ASN A 55 -10.55 17.67 1.97
CA ASN A 55 -10.85 18.00 3.36
C ASN A 55 -11.68 19.29 3.49
N VAL A 56 -11.44 20.30 2.64
CA VAL A 56 -12.29 21.50 2.59
C VAL A 56 -13.72 21.14 2.18
N VAL A 57 -13.91 20.27 1.17
CA VAL A 57 -15.24 19.80 0.77
C VAL A 57 -15.91 19.01 1.90
N LEU A 58 -15.17 18.13 2.58
CA LEU A 58 -15.66 17.35 3.72
C LEU A 58 -16.08 18.25 4.89
N TYR A 59 -15.36 19.35 5.14
CA TYR A 59 -15.76 20.33 6.14
C TYR A 59 -17.15 20.92 5.83
N PHE A 60 -17.41 21.32 4.59
CA PHE A 60 -18.72 21.84 4.21
C PHE A 60 -19.85 20.80 4.31
N TYR A 61 -19.53 19.51 4.20
CA TYR A 61 -20.50 18.42 4.33
C TYR A 61 -20.77 18.04 5.79
N THR A 62 -19.74 18.08 6.64
CA THR A 62 -19.77 17.51 8.00
C THR A 62 -19.83 18.56 9.11
N GLY A 63 -19.39 19.79 8.84
CA GLY A 63 -19.16 20.81 9.86
C GLY A 63 -17.97 20.52 10.79
N ALA A 64 -17.23 19.43 10.59
CA ALA A 64 -16.17 18.99 11.49
C ALA A 64 -14.90 19.83 11.32
N TRP A 65 -14.51 20.59 12.34
CA TRP A 65 -13.33 21.45 12.31
C TRP A 65 -12.02 20.67 12.08
N GLN A 66 -11.99 19.38 12.43
CA GLN A 66 -10.87 18.47 12.18
C GLN A 66 -10.49 18.42 10.70
N MET A 67 -11.47 18.52 9.79
CA MET A 67 -11.22 18.54 8.35
C MET A 67 -10.42 19.79 7.95
N LEU A 68 -10.75 20.96 8.52
CA LEU A 68 -9.96 22.19 8.30
C LEU A 68 -8.58 22.10 8.94
N ALA A 69 -8.45 21.45 10.10
CA ALA A 69 -7.15 21.22 10.74
C ALA A 69 -6.22 20.37 9.86
N VAL A 70 -6.75 19.29 9.25
CA VAL A 70 -6.00 18.48 8.28
C VAL A 70 -5.64 19.31 7.05
N ALA A 71 -6.58 20.06 6.47
CA ALA A 71 -6.30 20.92 5.31
C ALA A 71 -5.21 21.97 5.62
N ALA A 72 -5.22 22.56 6.81
CA ALA A 72 -4.22 23.52 7.26
C ALA A 72 -2.85 22.85 7.44
N GLY A 73 -2.79 21.68 8.09
CA GLY A 73 -1.54 20.94 8.23
C GLY A 73 -0.97 20.48 6.88
N GLU A 74 -1.81 20.04 5.96
CA GLU A 74 -1.41 19.70 4.59
C GLU A 74 -0.93 20.92 3.79
N THR A 75 -1.46 22.12 4.09
CA THR A 75 -0.93 23.36 3.53
C THR A 75 0.49 23.64 4.03
N LEU A 76 0.79 23.38 5.31
CA LEU A 76 2.15 23.46 5.85
C LEU A 76 3.08 22.42 5.20
N VAL A 77 2.58 21.21 4.95
CA VAL A 77 3.29 20.18 4.18
C VAL A 77 3.61 20.70 2.78
N MET A 78 2.66 21.32 2.10
CA MET A 78 2.86 21.89 0.76
C MET A 78 3.97 22.96 0.76
N LEU A 79 4.00 23.81 1.78
CA LEU A 79 5.07 24.81 1.96
C LEU A 79 6.43 24.15 2.25
N SER A 80 6.44 23.02 2.97
CA SER A 80 7.66 22.26 3.26
C SER A 80 8.35 21.70 2.01
N LEU A 81 7.64 21.59 0.86
CA LEU A 81 8.22 21.17 -0.42
C LEU A 81 9.09 22.27 -1.07
N ILE A 82 8.93 23.54 -0.67
CA ILE A 82 9.69 24.68 -1.22
C ILE A 82 11.21 24.54 -0.94
N PRO A 83 11.66 24.27 0.31
CA PRO A 83 13.06 23.94 0.60
C PRO A 83 13.60 22.80 -0.26
N ALA A 84 12.87 21.70 -0.42
CA ALA A 84 13.31 20.58 -1.27
C ALA A 84 13.48 21.00 -2.74
N HIS A 85 12.57 21.82 -3.27
CA HIS A 85 12.70 22.37 -4.62
C HIS A 85 13.95 23.27 -4.75
N ARG A 86 14.20 24.14 -3.76
CA ARG A 86 15.39 25.01 -3.72
C ARG A 86 16.69 24.20 -3.66
N LEU A 87 16.74 23.16 -2.82
CA LEU A 87 17.89 22.26 -2.71
C LEU A 87 18.16 21.52 -4.03
N THR A 88 17.10 21.08 -4.70
CA THR A 88 17.18 20.42 -6.01
C THR A 88 17.77 21.35 -7.09
N ARG A 89 17.34 22.63 -7.11
CA ARG A 89 17.93 23.65 -8.00
C ARG A 89 19.40 23.93 -7.70
N ARG A 90 19.78 23.94 -6.42
CA ARG A 90 21.18 24.13 -5.97
C ARG A 90 22.08 22.91 -6.18
N GLY A 91 21.55 21.80 -6.71
CA GLY A 91 22.32 20.57 -6.94
C GLY A 91 22.62 19.75 -5.69
N LYS A 92 22.07 20.12 -4.53
CA LYS A 92 22.18 19.34 -3.28
C LYS A 92 21.13 18.22 -3.28
N LEU A 93 21.29 17.24 -4.18
CA LEU A 93 20.28 16.22 -4.46
C LEU A 93 19.98 15.34 -3.24
N ASP A 94 21.00 14.87 -2.52
CA ASP A 94 20.80 14.05 -1.31
C ASP A 94 19.98 14.77 -0.24
N ALA A 95 20.30 16.03 0.05
CA ALA A 95 19.56 16.83 1.03
C ALA A 95 18.11 17.05 0.58
N ALA A 96 17.90 17.30 -0.73
CA ALA A 96 16.57 17.41 -1.30
C ALA A 96 15.77 16.10 -1.16
N SER A 97 16.40 14.94 -1.34
CA SER A 97 15.76 13.63 -1.20
C SER A 97 15.29 13.35 0.22
N HIS A 98 16.15 13.58 1.23
CA HIS A 98 15.77 13.38 2.64
C HIS A 98 14.63 14.32 3.02
N TRP A 99 14.69 15.58 2.58
CA TRP A 99 13.62 16.55 2.83
C TRP A 99 12.31 16.14 2.17
N THR A 100 12.36 15.58 0.96
CA THR A 100 11.16 15.10 0.25
C THR A 100 10.49 13.95 0.99
N ILE A 101 11.29 13.00 1.53
CA ILE A 101 10.76 11.89 2.35
C ILE A 101 10.14 12.43 3.64
N PHE A 102 10.81 13.38 4.30
CA PHE A 102 10.29 14.01 5.51
C PHE A 102 8.95 14.72 5.26
N SER A 103 8.84 15.49 4.17
CA SER A 103 7.56 16.11 3.77
C SER A 103 6.46 15.08 3.50
N LEU A 104 6.79 13.94 2.88
CA LEU A 104 5.84 12.85 2.67
C LEU A 104 5.38 12.21 3.98
N MET A 105 6.28 11.98 4.95
CA MET A 105 5.91 11.49 6.27
C MET A 105 4.95 12.44 6.98
N LEU A 106 5.24 13.74 6.91
CA LEU A 106 4.38 14.79 7.48
C LEU A 106 2.99 14.80 6.84
N ALA A 107 2.88 14.66 5.52
CA ALA A 107 1.60 14.61 4.81
C ALA A 107 0.66 13.57 5.44
N PHE A 108 1.09 12.31 5.46
CA PHE A 108 0.28 11.23 6.02
C PHE A 108 0.11 11.33 7.54
N GLY A 109 1.09 11.91 8.25
CA GLY A 109 1.02 12.05 9.69
C GLY A 109 0.01 13.09 10.16
N VAL A 110 -0.14 14.21 9.44
CA VAL A 110 -1.11 15.26 9.77
C VAL A 110 -2.54 14.71 9.80
N ALA A 111 -2.91 13.89 8.81
CA ALA A 111 -4.23 13.28 8.78
C ALA A 111 -4.48 12.37 9.99
N GLU A 112 -3.47 11.61 10.43
CA GLU A 112 -3.57 10.71 11.58
C GLU A 112 -3.88 11.46 12.88
N LEU A 113 -3.36 12.68 13.08
CA LEU A 113 -3.60 13.46 14.30
C LEU A 113 -5.07 13.80 14.54
N PHE A 114 -5.87 13.95 13.47
CA PHE A 114 -7.23 14.48 13.55
C PHE A 114 -8.29 13.50 13.07
N HIS A 115 -7.93 12.44 12.36
CA HIS A 115 -8.87 11.44 11.86
C HIS A 115 -8.72 10.10 12.56
N ALA A 116 -9.84 9.47 12.89
CA ALA A 116 -9.94 8.08 13.36
C ALA A 116 -10.63 7.21 12.29
N GLY A 117 -10.57 5.89 12.46
CA GLY A 117 -11.23 4.92 11.58
C GLY A 117 -10.52 4.63 10.25
N ILE A 118 -9.49 5.41 9.88
CA ILE A 118 -8.70 5.24 8.65
C ILE A 118 -7.20 4.99 8.88
N THR A 119 -6.77 4.78 10.14
CA THR A 119 -5.37 4.60 10.54
C THR A 119 -4.63 3.55 9.71
N LEU A 120 -5.25 2.37 9.51
CA LEU A 120 -4.60 1.29 8.75
C LEU A 120 -4.36 1.71 7.29
N TYR A 121 -5.29 2.47 6.71
CA TYR A 121 -5.19 2.98 5.34
C TYR A 121 -4.07 4.02 5.23
N LEU A 122 -4.01 4.98 6.15
CA LEU A 122 -2.97 6.01 6.20
C LEU A 122 -1.59 5.38 6.43
N LEU A 123 -1.50 4.40 7.32
CA LEU A 123 -0.27 3.65 7.57
C LEU A 123 0.19 2.88 6.32
N ALA A 124 -0.68 2.07 5.72
CA ALA A 124 -0.32 1.24 4.57
C ALA A 124 0.05 2.08 3.34
N SER A 125 -0.75 3.11 3.02
CA SER A 125 -0.49 4.00 1.89
C SER A 125 0.75 4.87 2.12
N GLY A 126 0.93 5.42 3.33
CA GLY A 126 2.11 6.19 3.73
C GLY A 126 3.39 5.36 3.66
N VAL A 127 3.39 4.15 4.24
CA VAL A 127 4.52 3.20 4.15
C VAL A 127 4.87 2.91 2.69
N LEU A 128 3.88 2.57 1.85
CA LEU A 128 4.11 2.27 0.45
C LEU A 128 4.70 3.47 -0.32
N ILE A 129 4.19 4.67 -0.08
CA ILE A 129 4.66 5.91 -0.72
C ILE A 129 6.06 6.29 -0.24
N ILE A 130 6.35 6.17 1.05
CA ILE A 130 7.69 6.43 1.61
C ILE A 130 8.70 5.42 1.04
N LEU A 131 8.35 4.14 0.98
CA LEU A 131 9.22 3.11 0.42
C LEU A 131 9.50 3.36 -1.07
N THR A 132 8.47 3.72 -1.85
CA THR A 132 8.64 4.01 -3.29
C THR A 132 9.42 5.28 -3.54
N ALA A 133 9.09 6.37 -2.85
CA ALA A 133 9.81 7.63 -2.96
C ALA A 133 11.26 7.47 -2.47
N GLY A 134 11.49 6.78 -1.35
CA GLY A 134 12.82 6.46 -0.85
C GLY A 134 13.64 5.67 -1.86
N ASN A 135 13.05 4.65 -2.46
CA ASN A 135 13.70 3.86 -3.50
C ASN A 135 14.04 4.67 -4.76
N LEU A 136 13.21 5.66 -5.11
CA LEU A 136 13.41 6.53 -6.27
C LEU A 136 14.49 7.58 -6.03
N VAL A 137 14.43 8.28 -4.90
CA VAL A 137 15.21 9.49 -4.67
C VAL A 137 16.47 9.23 -3.82
N LEU A 138 16.55 8.09 -3.12
CA LEU A 138 17.67 7.62 -2.30
C LEU A 138 18.08 6.18 -2.66
N ARG A 139 18.29 5.89 -3.95
CA ARG A 139 18.63 4.56 -4.49
C ARG A 139 19.75 3.82 -3.73
N SER A 140 20.82 4.53 -3.35
CA SER A 140 21.99 3.94 -2.68
C SER A 140 21.90 3.93 -1.15
N LYS A 141 20.96 4.69 -0.55
CA LYS A 141 20.86 4.89 0.91
C LYS A 141 19.64 4.17 1.49
N TRP A 142 19.60 2.86 1.29
CA TRP A 142 18.46 2.02 1.69
C TRP A 142 18.14 2.07 3.19
N GLY A 143 19.15 2.18 4.05
CA GLY A 143 18.94 2.34 5.49
C GLY A 143 18.19 3.62 5.87
N ALA A 144 18.37 4.71 5.13
CA ALA A 144 17.75 6.01 5.45
C ALA A 144 16.23 5.99 5.23
N TRP A 145 15.77 5.42 4.12
CA TRP A 145 14.33 5.34 3.88
C TRP A 145 13.65 4.21 4.66
N LEU A 146 14.34 3.12 5.01
CA LEU A 146 13.80 2.13 5.96
C LEU A 146 13.61 2.73 7.36
N ALA A 147 14.59 3.49 7.84
CA ALA A 147 14.48 4.20 9.11
C ALA A 147 13.31 5.20 9.09
N ALA A 148 13.12 5.93 7.99
CA ALA A 148 11.99 6.82 7.80
C ALA A 148 10.64 6.08 7.85
N THR A 149 10.53 4.93 7.17
CA THR A 149 9.33 4.08 7.24
C THR A 149 9.05 3.57 8.65
N GLY A 150 10.09 3.12 9.37
CA GLY A 150 9.98 2.68 10.77
C GLY A 150 9.55 3.80 11.71
N LEU A 151 10.15 4.99 11.57
CA LEU A 151 9.77 6.20 12.32
C LEU A 151 8.32 6.60 12.05
N PHE A 152 7.87 6.52 10.79
CA PHE A 152 6.48 6.79 10.43
C PHE A 152 5.52 5.79 11.11
N ALA A 153 5.83 4.49 11.08
CA ALA A 153 5.02 3.48 11.75
C ALA A 153 4.97 3.66 13.28
N ILE A 154 6.11 3.97 13.92
CA ILE A 154 6.19 4.27 15.35
C ILE A 154 5.37 5.52 15.69
N TYR A 155 5.48 6.57 14.87
CA TYR A 155 4.70 7.78 15.01
C TYR A 155 3.19 7.48 14.96
N THR A 156 2.73 6.75 13.94
CA THR A 156 1.32 6.37 13.82
C THR A 156 0.86 5.57 15.03
N TRP A 157 1.66 4.60 15.50
CA TRP A 157 1.34 3.85 16.71
C TRP A 157 1.24 4.76 17.94
N ALA A 158 2.21 5.65 18.15
CA ALA A 158 2.22 6.54 19.31
C ALA A 158 1.03 7.52 19.32
N VAL A 159 0.69 8.10 18.17
CA VAL A 159 -0.47 9.01 18.05
C VAL A 159 -1.78 8.29 18.42
N ASN A 160 -1.92 7.02 18.06
CA ASN A 160 -3.09 6.21 18.41
C ASN A 160 -3.15 5.80 19.89
N GLN A 161 -2.05 5.89 20.65
CA GLN A 161 -2.06 5.60 22.09
C GLN A 161 -2.33 6.83 22.95
N VAL A 162 -1.87 8.00 22.50
CA VAL A 162 -1.89 9.23 23.32
C VAL A 162 -3.07 10.14 23.00
N GLU A 163 -3.71 9.99 21.83
CA GLU A 163 -4.87 10.80 21.38
C GLU A 163 -4.77 12.30 21.75
N LEU A 164 -3.76 12.97 21.19
CA LEU A 164 -3.43 14.38 21.48
C LEU A 164 -4.58 15.37 21.24
N PHE A 165 -5.49 15.05 20.32
CA PHE A 165 -6.62 15.90 19.94
C PHE A 165 -7.89 15.05 19.76
N PRO A 166 -9.10 15.64 19.90
CA PRO A 166 -10.34 14.96 19.57
C PRO A 166 -10.39 14.61 18.07
N ARG A 167 -10.46 13.30 17.76
CA ARG A 167 -10.39 12.80 16.39
C ARG A 167 -11.78 12.64 15.80
N PHE A 168 -11.93 13.00 14.54
CA PHE A 168 -13.15 12.76 13.77
C PHE A 168 -13.10 11.35 13.19
N ASP A 169 -14.07 10.50 13.53
CA ASP A 169 -14.18 9.17 12.93
C ASP A 169 -14.65 9.29 11.47
N VAL A 170 -13.70 9.28 10.54
CA VAL A 170 -13.97 9.38 9.10
C VAL A 170 -14.78 8.19 8.60
N SER A 171 -14.72 7.05 9.30
CA SER A 171 -15.51 5.88 8.93
C SER A 171 -17.02 6.11 9.08
N SER A 172 -17.45 7.14 9.81
CA SER A 172 -18.87 7.48 10.03
C SER A 172 -19.57 8.07 8.80
N LEU A 173 -18.81 8.49 7.77
CA LEU A 173 -19.33 9.17 6.59
C LEU A 173 -19.77 8.18 5.50
N GLU A 174 -21.08 7.94 5.28
CA GLU A 174 -21.53 6.92 4.31
C GLU A 174 -21.13 7.21 2.83
N THR A 175 -21.21 8.44 2.36
CA THR A 175 -20.96 8.85 0.96
C THR A 175 -19.53 9.34 0.69
N PRO A 176 -18.94 10.21 1.55
CA PRO A 176 -17.57 10.70 1.36
C PRO A 176 -16.46 9.69 1.65
N TYR A 177 -16.74 8.61 2.39
CA TYR A 177 -15.78 7.53 2.66
C TYR A 177 -15.35 6.80 1.37
N PHE A 178 -16.26 6.63 0.40
CA PHE A 178 -15.93 6.07 -0.91
C PHE A 178 -15.01 6.99 -1.74
N LEU A 179 -15.14 8.33 -1.61
CA LEU A 179 -14.24 9.28 -2.29
C LEU A 179 -12.84 9.26 -1.67
N MET A 180 -12.74 9.19 -0.34
CA MET A 180 -11.48 8.97 0.39
C MET A 180 -10.81 7.67 -0.04
N ILE A 181 -11.53 6.54 -0.03
CA ILE A 181 -11.00 5.25 -0.49
C ILE A 181 -10.60 5.31 -1.96
N GLY A 182 -11.44 5.90 -2.83
CA GLY A 182 -11.17 6.03 -4.26
C GLY A 182 -9.92 6.86 -4.54
N LEU A 183 -9.73 7.95 -3.80
CA LEU A 183 -8.53 8.78 -3.88
C LEU A 183 -7.28 8.02 -3.40
N VAL A 184 -7.36 7.37 -2.24
CA VAL A 184 -6.24 6.59 -1.70
C VAL A 184 -5.91 5.41 -2.62
N ALA A 185 -6.93 4.72 -3.16
CA ALA A 185 -6.74 3.66 -4.15
C ALA A 185 -6.09 4.19 -5.43
N LEU A 186 -6.48 5.38 -5.91
CA LEU A 186 -5.84 6.03 -7.04
C LEU A 186 -4.36 6.37 -6.75
N LEU A 187 -4.05 6.86 -5.55
CA LEU A 187 -2.68 7.13 -5.09
C LEU A 187 -1.86 5.83 -4.98
N VAL A 188 -2.46 4.76 -4.47
CA VAL A 188 -1.83 3.43 -4.40
C VAL A 188 -1.61 2.85 -5.78
N LEU A 189 -2.58 2.94 -6.69
CA LEU A 189 -2.48 2.44 -8.07
C LEU A 189 -1.46 3.24 -8.89
N THR A 190 -1.44 4.57 -8.75
CA THR A 190 -0.42 5.41 -9.39
C THR A 190 0.97 5.16 -8.80
N GLY A 191 1.04 4.94 -7.48
CA GLY A 191 2.21 4.44 -6.76
C GLY A 191 2.70 3.13 -7.38
N LEU A 192 1.88 2.08 -7.39
CA LEU A 192 2.13 0.76 -7.97
C LEU A 192 2.52 0.82 -9.44
N TRP A 193 1.83 1.61 -10.25
CA TRP A 193 2.15 1.77 -11.68
C TRP A 193 3.53 2.39 -11.89
N ARG A 194 3.86 3.44 -11.12
CA ARG A 194 5.19 4.08 -11.15
C ARG A 194 6.30 3.17 -10.68
N LEU A 195 5.96 2.35 -9.73
CA LEU A 195 6.79 1.38 -9.08
C LEU A 195 7.08 0.20 -10.04
N ILE A 196 6.12 -0.21 -10.87
CA ILE A 196 6.32 -1.07 -12.05
C ILE A 196 7.23 -0.39 -13.09
N GLN A 197 7.06 0.91 -13.34
CA GLN A 197 7.97 1.64 -14.24
C GLN A 197 9.40 1.75 -13.68
N THR A 198 9.55 1.88 -12.37
CA THR A 198 10.85 1.97 -11.67
C THR A 198 11.55 0.62 -11.67
N TYR A 199 10.78 -0.46 -11.47
CA TYR A 199 11.22 -1.84 -11.66
C TYR A 199 11.81 -2.03 -13.07
N ARG A 200 11.16 -1.50 -14.12
CA ARG A 200 11.68 -1.57 -15.48
C ARG A 200 13.01 -0.82 -15.69
N ARG A 201 13.30 0.23 -14.91
CA ARG A 201 14.48 1.09 -15.08
C ARG A 201 15.70 0.72 -14.24
N THR A 202 15.54 0.06 -13.09
CA THR A 202 16.66 -0.26 -12.20
C THR A 202 17.47 -1.47 -12.70
N GLN A 203 18.79 -1.38 -12.83
CA GLN A 203 19.65 -2.50 -13.31
C GLN A 203 19.95 -3.55 -12.20
N SER A 204 19.75 -3.21 -10.92
CA SER A 204 20.03 -4.10 -9.78
C SER A 204 18.92 -5.13 -9.53
N ILE A 205 19.26 -6.41 -9.70
CA ILE A 205 18.39 -7.57 -9.45
C ILE A 205 17.89 -7.61 -7.99
N ARG A 206 18.76 -7.31 -7.02
CA ARG A 206 18.42 -7.30 -5.58
C ARG A 206 17.24 -6.38 -5.26
N LEU A 207 17.29 -5.19 -5.84
CA LEU A 207 16.29 -4.15 -5.58
C LEU A 207 14.97 -4.55 -6.22
N ARG A 208 15.01 -5.04 -7.47
CA ARG A 208 13.83 -5.53 -8.20
C ARG A 208 13.09 -6.62 -7.44
N LEU A 209 13.84 -7.61 -6.93
CA LEU A 209 13.28 -8.83 -6.34
C LEU A 209 12.63 -8.54 -4.97
N SER A 210 13.36 -7.85 -4.07
CA SER A 210 12.83 -7.46 -2.76
C SER A 210 11.57 -6.60 -2.89
N PHE A 211 11.61 -5.70 -3.86
CA PHE A 211 10.57 -4.75 -4.13
C PHE A 211 9.31 -5.43 -4.71
N SER A 212 9.46 -6.34 -5.70
CA SER A 212 8.33 -7.10 -6.27
C SER A 212 7.65 -7.99 -5.23
N SER A 213 8.43 -8.61 -4.35
CA SER A 213 7.90 -9.52 -3.32
C SER A 213 7.05 -8.76 -2.29
N VAL A 214 7.52 -7.60 -1.81
CA VAL A 214 6.75 -6.79 -0.86
C VAL A 214 5.42 -6.32 -1.44
N VAL A 215 5.41 -5.89 -2.70
CA VAL A 215 4.18 -5.45 -3.38
C VAL A 215 3.20 -6.58 -3.60
N MET A 216 3.70 -7.75 -4.00
CA MET A 216 2.89 -8.93 -4.21
C MET A 216 2.20 -9.40 -2.92
N VAL A 217 2.79 -9.12 -1.75
CA VAL A 217 2.19 -9.45 -0.44
C VAL A 217 1.32 -8.32 0.09
N LEU A 218 1.75 -7.07 -0.06
CA LEU A 218 1.01 -5.92 0.46
C LEU A 218 -0.33 -5.74 -0.25
N LEU A 219 -0.37 -5.94 -1.57
CA LEU A 219 -1.58 -5.70 -2.35
C LEU A 219 -2.74 -6.62 -1.93
N PRO A 220 -2.60 -7.95 -1.85
CA PRO A 220 -3.64 -8.82 -1.33
C PRO A 220 -4.03 -8.51 0.11
N VAL A 221 -3.07 -8.20 0.99
CA VAL A 221 -3.34 -7.86 2.39
C VAL A 221 -4.22 -6.61 2.49
N VAL A 222 -3.91 -5.57 1.71
CA VAL A 222 -4.72 -4.34 1.65
C VAL A 222 -6.09 -4.64 1.09
N VAL A 223 -6.19 -5.37 -0.03
CA VAL A 223 -7.48 -5.74 -0.65
C VAL A 223 -8.35 -6.53 0.33
N ILE A 224 -7.79 -7.56 0.98
CA ILE A 224 -8.49 -8.36 1.99
C ILE A 224 -8.92 -7.48 3.17
N GLY A 225 -8.04 -6.61 3.66
CA GLY A 225 -8.37 -5.66 4.73
C GLY A 225 -9.54 -4.75 4.37
N VAL A 226 -9.56 -4.20 3.15
CA VAL A 226 -10.67 -3.38 2.66
C VAL A 226 -11.96 -4.19 2.57
N VAL A 227 -11.91 -5.37 1.96
CA VAL A 227 -13.09 -6.23 1.80
C VAL A 227 -13.67 -6.61 3.17
N LEU A 228 -12.83 -7.03 4.11
CA LEU A 228 -13.25 -7.37 5.47
C LEU A 228 -13.83 -6.18 6.21
N PHE A 229 -13.27 -4.97 6.03
CA PHE A 229 -13.82 -3.77 6.62
C PHE A 229 -15.20 -3.45 6.03
N VAL A 230 -15.35 -3.45 4.70
CA VAL A 230 -16.63 -3.11 4.04
C VAL A 230 -17.71 -4.13 4.42
N VAL A 231 -17.41 -5.43 4.29
CA VAL A 231 -18.36 -6.50 4.63
C VAL A 231 -18.64 -6.53 6.13
N GLY A 232 -17.60 -6.40 6.97
CA GLY A 232 -17.73 -6.40 8.42
C GLY A 232 -18.52 -5.20 8.95
N SER A 233 -18.31 -4.01 8.39
CA SER A 233 -19.06 -2.81 8.80
C SER A 233 -20.54 -2.90 8.42
N GLN A 234 -20.86 -3.40 7.21
CA GLN A 234 -22.23 -3.61 6.78
C GLN A 234 -22.94 -4.68 7.61
N ASN A 235 -22.29 -5.83 7.83
CA ASN A 235 -22.85 -6.91 8.62
C ASN A 235 -23.05 -6.51 10.09
N GLY A 236 -22.06 -5.84 10.68
CA GLY A 236 -22.15 -5.32 12.06
C GLY A 236 -23.31 -4.34 12.21
N ARG A 237 -23.48 -3.41 11.26
CA ARG A 237 -24.63 -2.49 11.24
C ARG A 237 -25.96 -3.22 11.12
N GLN A 238 -26.09 -4.16 10.17
CA GLN A 238 -27.34 -4.92 10.00
C GLN A 238 -27.67 -5.77 11.22
N GLN A 239 -26.68 -6.37 11.85
CA GLN A 239 -26.88 -7.16 13.07
C GLN A 239 -27.33 -6.26 14.23
N ALA A 240 -26.70 -5.11 14.42
CA ALA A 240 -27.12 -4.13 15.42
C ALA A 240 -28.55 -3.63 15.18
N VAL A 241 -28.90 -3.30 13.92
CA VAL A 241 -30.28 -2.92 13.56
C VAL A 241 -31.27 -4.04 13.88
N LYS A 242 -31.01 -5.29 13.47
CA LYS A 242 -31.91 -6.42 13.76
C LYS A 242 -32.10 -6.65 15.26
N GLN A 243 -31.03 -6.52 16.03
CA GLN A 243 -31.09 -6.65 17.49
C GLN A 243 -31.92 -5.53 18.11
N LEU A 244 -31.67 -4.27 17.72
CA LEU A 244 -32.43 -3.11 18.17
C LEU A 244 -33.91 -3.16 17.73
N GLU A 245 -34.19 -3.64 16.52
CA GLU A 245 -35.56 -3.89 16.04
C GLU A 245 -36.27 -4.92 16.91
N SER A 246 -35.58 -6.01 17.27
CA SER A 246 -36.14 -7.03 18.17
C SER A 246 -36.45 -6.45 19.54
N VAL A 247 -35.54 -5.66 20.11
CA VAL A 247 -35.78 -4.98 21.40
C VAL A 247 -36.93 -3.98 21.29
N ALA A 248 -36.98 -3.17 20.23
CA ALA A 248 -38.06 -2.21 20.03
C ALA A 248 -39.42 -2.89 19.84
N MET A 249 -39.48 -4.04 19.16
CA MET A 249 -40.71 -4.84 19.03
C MET A 249 -41.16 -5.42 20.37
N ILE A 250 -40.23 -5.93 21.18
CA ILE A 250 -40.54 -6.44 22.53
C ILE A 250 -41.08 -5.30 23.40
N LYS A 251 -40.42 -4.12 23.39
CA LYS A 251 -40.86 -2.95 24.16
C LYS A 251 -42.19 -2.40 23.68
N GLU A 252 -42.45 -2.36 22.38
CA GLU A 252 -43.79 -2.04 21.86
C GLU A 252 -44.85 -3.03 22.38
N ALA A 253 -44.57 -4.33 22.34
CA ALA A 253 -45.52 -5.35 22.80
C ALA A 253 -45.81 -5.22 24.31
N GLU A 254 -44.77 -4.95 25.13
CA GLU A 254 -44.91 -4.68 26.56
C GLU A 254 -45.74 -3.41 26.83
N ILE A 255 -45.48 -2.33 26.08
CA ILE A 255 -46.25 -1.08 26.20
C ILE A 255 -47.71 -1.29 25.78
N ASN A 256 -47.96 -1.99 24.68
CA ASN A 256 -49.33 -2.28 24.25
C ASN A 256 -50.06 -3.16 25.26
N SER A 257 -49.39 -4.19 25.80
CA SER A 257 -49.94 -5.03 26.87
C SER A 257 -50.22 -4.23 28.15
N TRP A 258 -49.37 -3.25 28.46
CA TRP A 258 -49.59 -2.33 29.56
C TRP A 258 -50.82 -1.43 29.32
N VAL A 259 -51.01 -0.90 28.11
CA VAL A 259 -52.24 -0.14 27.74
C VAL A 259 -53.48 -1.01 27.87
N ASP A 260 -53.45 -2.24 27.37
CA ASP A 260 -54.55 -3.20 27.50
C ASP A 260 -54.86 -3.51 28.97
N SER A 261 -53.84 -3.55 29.82
CA SER A 261 -54.00 -3.75 31.26
C SER A 261 -54.67 -2.55 31.91
N LEU A 262 -54.33 -1.32 31.53
CA LEU A 262 -55.03 -0.11 32.01
C LEU A 262 -56.53 -0.17 31.68
N HIS A 263 -56.88 -0.58 30.47
CA HIS A 263 -58.27 -0.74 30.06
C HIS A 263 -59.00 -1.79 30.92
N LYS A 264 -58.39 -2.98 31.08
CA LYS A 264 -58.94 -4.08 31.88
C LYS A 264 -59.08 -3.73 33.36
N ASP A 265 -58.13 -2.98 33.92
CA ASP A 265 -58.16 -2.55 35.32
C ASP A 265 -59.35 -1.61 35.55
N LEU A 266 -59.51 -0.58 34.71
CA LEU A 266 -60.68 0.29 34.76
C LEU A 266 -61.97 -0.52 34.59
N ASP A 267 -61.99 -1.48 33.67
CA ASP A 267 -63.09 -2.41 33.42
C ASP A 267 -63.51 -3.21 34.65
N SER A 268 -62.53 -3.81 35.33
CA SER A 268 -62.73 -4.56 36.56
C SER A 268 -63.29 -3.69 37.69
N ILE A 269 -62.83 -2.44 37.80
CA ILE A 269 -63.25 -1.52 38.87
C ILE A 269 -64.75 -1.21 38.83
N LEU A 270 -65.37 -0.99 37.66
CA LEU A 270 -66.85 -0.84 37.58
C LEU A 270 -67.59 -2.16 37.34
N GLY A 271 -66.91 -3.24 36.96
CA GLY A 271 -67.53 -4.53 36.65
C GLY A 271 -68.11 -5.27 37.86
N VAL A 272 -67.84 -4.81 39.09
CA VAL A 272 -68.41 -5.36 40.32
C VAL A 272 -69.90 -4.97 40.38
N SER A 273 -70.79 -5.96 40.48
CA SER A 273 -72.25 -5.81 40.35
C SER A 273 -72.90 -4.75 41.25
N GLN A 274 -72.25 -4.39 42.37
CA GLN A 274 -72.74 -3.38 43.31
C GLN A 274 -72.19 -1.96 43.06
N VAL A 275 -71.16 -1.81 42.23
CA VAL A 275 -70.47 -0.52 42.01
C VAL A 275 -71.27 0.35 41.05
N THR A 276 -71.63 -0.16 39.88
CA THR A 276 -72.35 0.63 38.86
C THR A 276 -73.64 1.25 39.40
N PRO A 277 -74.55 0.53 40.09
CA PRO A 277 -75.76 1.14 40.64
C PRO A 277 -75.48 2.26 41.66
N ARG A 278 -74.42 2.13 42.46
CA ARG A 278 -74.04 3.15 43.45
C ARG A 278 -73.40 4.38 42.78
N VAL A 279 -72.56 4.16 41.77
CA VAL A 279 -71.98 5.23 40.95
C VAL A 279 -73.07 6.00 40.22
N LEU A 280 -74.09 5.32 39.69
CA LEU A 280 -75.23 5.97 39.03
C LEU A 280 -75.99 6.92 39.96
N VAL A 281 -76.22 6.52 41.22
CA VAL A 281 -76.86 7.37 42.23
C VAL A 281 -76.04 8.64 42.48
N LEU A 282 -74.71 8.53 42.56
CA LEU A 282 -73.82 9.67 42.76
C LEU A 282 -73.81 10.64 41.58
N LEU A 283 -73.85 10.13 40.34
CA LEU A 283 -73.81 10.97 39.15
C LEU A 283 -75.13 11.70 38.88
N GLN A 284 -76.25 11.19 39.40
CA GLN A 284 -77.59 11.72 39.14
C GLN A 284 -78.18 12.53 40.31
N THR A 285 -77.57 12.48 41.50
CA THR A 285 -78.07 13.15 42.71
C THR A 285 -77.18 14.35 43.07
N PRO A 286 -77.71 15.59 43.14
CA PRO A 286 -76.89 16.78 43.43
C PRO A 286 -76.23 16.83 44.82
N ASP A 287 -76.71 16.03 45.78
CA ASP A 287 -76.18 15.90 47.14
C ASP A 287 -76.38 14.45 47.64
N PRO A 288 -75.52 13.52 47.23
CA PRO A 288 -75.68 12.11 47.56
C PRO A 288 -75.35 11.83 49.04
N PRO A 289 -75.92 10.77 49.64
CA PRO A 289 -75.62 10.45 51.04
C PRO A 289 -74.15 10.16 51.29
N ASP A 290 -73.55 10.72 52.35
CA ASP A 290 -72.14 10.50 52.76
C ASP A 290 -71.72 9.02 52.75
N SER A 291 -72.64 8.13 53.12
CA SER A 291 -72.41 6.67 53.15
C SER A 291 -72.15 6.06 51.76
N GLN A 292 -72.72 6.61 50.69
CA GLN A 292 -72.49 6.18 49.32
C GLN A 292 -71.16 6.72 48.81
N GLU A 293 -70.86 7.99 49.07
CA GLU A 293 -69.58 8.60 48.72
C GLU A 293 -68.41 7.86 49.38
N PHE A 294 -68.50 7.60 50.68
CA PHE A 294 -67.48 6.88 51.44
C PHE A 294 -67.23 5.49 50.86
N TRP A 295 -68.30 4.75 50.51
CA TRP A 295 -68.18 3.41 49.94
C TRP A 295 -67.52 3.42 48.56
N VAL A 296 -67.95 4.32 47.67
CA VAL A 296 -67.38 4.42 46.31
C VAL A 296 -65.94 4.88 46.36
N ARG A 297 -65.61 5.87 47.19
CA ARG A 297 -64.23 6.30 47.41
C ARG A 297 -63.35 5.16 47.93
N SER A 298 -63.81 4.41 48.92
CA SER A 298 -63.10 3.24 49.45
C SER A 298 -62.94 2.12 48.43
N HIS A 299 -63.87 1.99 47.48
CA HIS A 299 -63.74 1.05 46.36
C HIS A 299 -62.72 1.52 45.33
N LEU A 300 -62.74 2.79 44.95
CA LEU A 300 -61.74 3.38 44.05
C LEU A 300 -60.33 3.33 44.69
N GLN A 301 -60.21 3.61 45.98
CA GLN A 301 -58.93 3.53 46.71
C GLN A 301 -58.34 2.12 46.65
N ARG A 302 -59.17 1.08 46.85
CA ARG A 302 -58.74 -0.32 46.66
C ARG A 302 -58.35 -0.60 45.20
N GLY A 303 -59.03 0.01 44.24
CA GLY A 303 -58.67 -0.08 42.82
C GLY A 303 -57.28 0.49 42.53
N VAL A 304 -56.94 1.65 43.11
CA VAL A 304 -55.60 2.25 43.04
C VAL A 304 -54.56 1.30 43.65
N GLU A 305 -54.81 0.80 44.86
CA GLU A 305 -53.91 -0.11 45.58
C GLU A 305 -53.69 -1.46 44.88
N GLN A 306 -54.72 -2.01 44.22
CA GLN A 306 -54.64 -3.31 43.54
C GLN A 306 -54.02 -3.23 42.14
N SER A 307 -54.32 -2.18 41.39
CA SER A 307 -53.79 -2.02 40.03
C SER A 307 -52.30 -1.63 40.05
N VAL A 308 -51.87 -0.80 41.01
CA VAL A 308 -50.52 -0.20 41.10
C VAL A 308 -50.18 0.72 39.91
N ARG A 309 -50.89 0.62 38.78
CA ARG A 309 -50.73 1.43 37.55
C ARG A 309 -51.42 2.77 37.60
N PHE A 310 -52.34 2.98 38.53
CA PHE A 310 -52.98 4.28 38.76
C PHE A 310 -52.43 4.91 40.04
N GLU A 311 -52.17 6.20 40.01
CA GLU A 311 -51.88 7.03 41.19
C GLU A 311 -53.18 7.53 41.83
N GLU A 312 -54.19 7.76 40.99
CA GLU A 312 -55.49 8.30 41.38
C GLU A 312 -56.56 7.78 40.43
N LEU A 313 -57.72 7.44 40.98
CA LEU A 313 -58.97 7.20 40.26
C LEU A 313 -60.02 8.25 40.65
N PHE A 314 -60.78 8.71 39.67
CA PHE A 314 -61.81 9.74 39.86
C PHE A 314 -62.99 9.56 38.88
N LEU A 315 -64.16 10.00 39.32
CA LEU A 315 -65.43 9.92 38.60
C LEU A 315 -65.84 11.33 38.18
N ILE A 316 -66.16 11.48 36.89
CA ILE A 316 -66.59 12.73 36.30
C ILE A 316 -68.02 12.54 35.77
N ASN A 317 -68.92 13.48 36.06
CA ASN A 317 -70.29 13.45 35.53
C ASN A 317 -70.36 13.85 34.04
N ASP A 318 -71.55 13.75 33.45
CA ASP A 318 -71.82 14.15 32.06
C ASP A 318 -71.57 15.65 31.77
N GLN A 319 -71.51 16.48 32.80
CA GLN A 319 -71.18 17.90 32.73
C GLN A 319 -69.67 18.20 32.81
N GLY A 320 -68.83 17.19 33.05
CA GLY A 320 -67.38 17.35 33.15
C GLY A 320 -66.86 17.68 34.54
N GLN A 321 -67.69 17.62 35.59
CA GLN A 321 -67.26 17.90 36.97
C GLN A 321 -66.84 16.63 37.71
N THR A 322 -65.73 16.69 38.44
CA THR A 322 -65.27 15.59 39.31
C THR A 322 -66.17 15.46 40.53
N VAL A 323 -66.94 14.37 40.60
CA VAL A 323 -67.90 14.09 41.67
C VAL A 323 -67.23 13.37 42.84
N ILE A 324 -66.37 12.39 42.55
CA ILE A 324 -65.58 11.66 43.56
C ILE A 324 -64.17 11.44 43.04
N SER A 325 -63.17 11.66 43.86
CA SER A 325 -61.78 11.28 43.61
C SER A 325 -61.18 10.48 44.78
N THR A 326 -60.14 9.72 44.50
CA THR A 326 -59.24 9.19 45.54
C THR A 326 -58.34 10.28 46.14
N ASP A 327 -58.13 11.39 45.42
CA ASP A 327 -57.54 12.63 45.94
C ASP A 327 -58.62 13.70 46.14
N ILE A 328 -59.08 13.85 47.38
CA ILE A 328 -60.14 14.81 47.79
C ILE A 328 -59.86 16.24 47.28
N ARG A 329 -58.58 16.62 47.14
CA ARG A 329 -58.20 18.00 46.75
C ARG A 329 -58.64 18.37 45.33
N ARG A 330 -59.05 17.39 44.52
CA ARG A 330 -59.42 17.56 43.11
C ARG A 330 -60.92 17.46 42.85
N GLU A 331 -61.72 17.24 43.89
CA GLU A 331 -63.18 17.19 43.78
C GLU A 331 -63.75 18.57 43.41
N GLY A 332 -64.82 18.56 42.60
CA GLY A 332 -65.39 19.78 42.03
C GLY A 332 -64.61 20.42 40.88
N GLY A 333 -63.48 19.82 40.46
CA GLY A 333 -62.73 20.25 39.28
C GLY A 333 -63.54 20.10 37.98
N ASP A 334 -63.44 21.08 37.09
CA ASP A 334 -64.05 21.06 35.75
C ASP A 334 -63.06 20.50 34.71
N HIS A 335 -63.52 19.52 33.95
CA HIS A 335 -62.78 18.79 32.92
C HIS A 335 -63.52 18.75 31.59
N SER A 336 -64.58 19.55 31.42
CA SER A 336 -65.42 19.58 30.22
C SER A 336 -64.65 19.91 28.93
N ASP A 337 -63.57 20.69 29.05
CA ASP A 337 -62.68 21.07 27.94
C ASP A 337 -61.63 19.99 27.60
N GLN A 338 -61.41 19.03 28.51
CA GLN A 338 -60.36 18.05 28.39
C GLN A 338 -60.66 16.99 27.33
N LEU A 339 -59.63 16.56 26.61
CA LEU A 339 -59.79 15.58 25.53
C LEU A 339 -60.15 14.20 26.07
N TYR A 340 -59.57 13.80 27.21
CA TYR A 340 -59.86 12.52 27.84
C TYR A 340 -61.31 12.41 28.33
N PHE A 341 -61.95 13.53 28.65
CA PHE A 341 -63.37 13.58 29.00
C PHE A 341 -64.23 13.35 27.75
N ARG A 342 -64.04 14.18 26.73
CA ARG A 342 -64.84 14.15 25.49
C ARG A 342 -64.72 12.83 24.73
N GLU A 343 -63.52 12.26 24.63
CA GLU A 343 -63.32 10.96 23.99
C GLU A 343 -63.62 9.79 24.94
N GLY A 344 -63.37 9.95 26.26
CA GLY A 344 -63.70 8.96 27.27
C GLY A 344 -65.20 8.68 27.40
N LEU A 345 -66.06 9.65 27.10
CA LEU A 345 -67.52 9.43 27.04
C LEU A 345 -67.94 8.50 25.90
N LYS A 346 -67.14 8.39 24.83
CA LYS A 346 -67.44 7.53 23.68
C LYS A 346 -66.95 6.10 23.85
N GLY A 347 -65.92 5.89 24.68
CA GLY A 347 -65.26 4.61 24.84
C GLY A 347 -63.96 4.72 25.63
N PHE A 348 -63.22 3.63 25.76
CA PHE A 348 -61.89 3.69 26.36
C PHE A 348 -61.00 4.65 25.57
N TYR A 349 -60.41 5.61 26.28
CA TYR A 349 -59.51 6.58 25.71
C TYR A 349 -58.30 6.77 26.62
N LEU A 350 -57.11 6.66 26.04
CA LEU A 350 -55.86 6.94 26.71
C LEU A 350 -55.31 8.27 26.20
N GLN A 351 -55.24 9.25 27.07
CA GLN A 351 -54.64 10.53 26.74
C GLN A 351 -53.11 10.40 26.66
N PRO A 352 -52.48 10.93 25.59
CA PRO A 352 -51.03 10.97 25.48
C PRO A 352 -50.35 11.66 26.67
N PRO A 353 -49.23 11.10 27.18
CA PRO A 353 -48.55 11.59 28.40
C PRO A 353 -48.06 13.06 28.33
N GLY A 354 -47.89 13.64 27.15
CA GLY A 354 -47.41 15.01 26.95
C GLY A 354 -48.44 16.14 27.16
N TYR A 355 -49.70 15.82 27.44
CA TYR A 355 -50.80 16.81 27.50
C TYR A 355 -50.97 17.51 28.86
N PHE A 356 -50.50 16.91 29.95
CA PHE A 356 -50.58 17.47 31.31
C PHE A 356 -49.19 17.81 31.84
N ARG A 357 -48.95 19.09 32.13
CA ARG A 357 -47.82 19.56 32.93
C ARG A 357 -48.34 20.19 34.22
N VAL A 358 -49.10 19.42 34.98
CA VAL A 358 -49.52 19.81 36.34
C VAL A 358 -48.42 19.34 37.29
N GLU A 359 -47.93 20.24 38.15
CA GLU A 359 -46.89 19.94 39.16
C GLU A 359 -45.54 19.42 38.61
N GLY A 360 -45.22 19.68 37.34
CA GLY A 360 -43.91 19.37 36.77
C GLY A 360 -43.69 17.89 36.43
N GLN A 361 -44.73 17.06 36.48
CA GLN A 361 -44.68 15.65 36.09
C GLN A 361 -45.56 15.40 34.85
N VAL A 362 -45.01 14.67 33.89
CA VAL A 362 -45.73 14.17 32.72
C VAL A 362 -46.60 13.02 33.19
N SER A 363 -47.92 13.20 33.10
CA SER A 363 -48.91 12.21 33.53
C SER A 363 -49.86 11.91 32.38
N ALA A 364 -50.17 10.64 32.19
CA ALA A 364 -51.22 10.19 31.26
C ALA A 364 -52.51 9.90 32.03
N ILE A 365 -53.66 10.05 31.37
CA ILE A 365 -54.98 9.75 31.94
C ILE A 365 -55.65 8.72 31.04
N ALA A 366 -56.07 7.60 31.62
CA ALA A 366 -56.95 6.65 30.96
C ALA A 366 -58.38 6.92 31.41
N ALA A 367 -59.33 6.99 30.49
CA ALA A 367 -60.73 7.23 30.76
C ALA A 367 -61.59 6.17 30.09
N ARG A 368 -62.72 5.86 30.72
CA ARG A 368 -63.76 5.02 30.11
C ARG A 368 -65.15 5.49 30.50
N PRO A 369 -66.18 5.23 29.68
CA PRO A 369 -67.53 5.69 29.96
C PRO A 369 -68.19 4.85 31.04
N ILE A 370 -68.98 5.52 31.86
CA ILE A 370 -69.91 4.90 32.79
C ILE A 370 -71.27 4.86 32.09
N VAL A 371 -71.64 3.68 31.62
CA VAL A 371 -72.85 3.50 30.81
C VAL A 371 -74.03 3.12 31.71
N GLY A 372 -75.14 3.86 31.57
CA GLY A 372 -76.40 3.58 32.25
C GLY A 372 -77.12 2.35 31.69
N PRO A 373 -78.18 1.87 32.37
CA PRO A 373 -79.00 0.74 31.90
C PRO A 373 -79.65 0.95 30.53
N ASP A 374 -79.81 2.22 30.13
CA ASP A 374 -80.37 2.69 28.85
C ASP A 374 -79.32 2.78 27.73
N GLY A 375 -78.06 2.47 28.02
CA GLY A 375 -76.96 2.52 27.06
C GLY A 375 -76.35 3.90 26.85
N GLN A 376 -76.78 4.94 27.59
CA GLN A 376 -76.19 6.28 27.52
C GLN A 376 -74.99 6.42 28.46
N ALA A 377 -73.97 7.18 28.04
CA ALA A 377 -72.85 7.52 28.90
C ALA A 377 -73.26 8.64 29.88
N LEU A 378 -73.23 8.34 31.18
CA LEU A 378 -73.65 9.25 32.25
C LEU A 378 -72.47 9.98 32.92
N GLY A 379 -71.26 9.71 32.44
CA GLY A 379 -70.01 10.19 33.00
C GLY A 379 -68.85 9.29 32.59
N ILE A 380 -67.68 9.53 33.16
CA ILE A 380 -66.49 8.70 32.94
C ILE A 380 -65.84 8.30 34.27
N LEU A 381 -65.25 7.10 34.28
CA LEU A 381 -64.22 6.73 35.24
C LEU A 381 -62.88 7.06 34.60
N ALA A 382 -62.13 7.95 35.23
CA ALA A 382 -60.80 8.33 34.82
C ALA A 382 -59.77 7.88 35.85
N GLY A 383 -58.59 7.51 35.34
CA GLY A 383 -57.45 7.10 36.14
C GLY A 383 -56.20 7.83 35.70
N ARG A 384 -55.56 8.52 36.64
CA ARG A 384 -54.25 9.11 36.46
C ARG A 384 -53.20 8.03 36.59
N ILE A 385 -52.41 7.85 35.55
CA ILE A 385 -51.44 6.75 35.45
C ILE A 385 -50.21 7.06 36.29
N ASN A 386 -49.74 6.06 37.04
CA ASN A 386 -48.49 6.11 37.78
C ASN A 386 -47.29 6.13 36.81
N PRO A 387 -46.51 7.22 36.75
CA PRO A 387 -45.40 7.38 35.80
C PRO A 387 -44.25 6.39 36.01
N THR A 388 -44.19 5.76 37.19
CA THR A 388 -43.18 4.76 37.53
C THR A 388 -43.34 3.49 36.71
N THR A 389 -44.58 3.06 36.42
CA THR A 389 -44.85 1.79 35.72
C THR A 389 -44.32 1.76 34.29
N LEU A 390 -44.45 2.88 33.56
CA LEU A 390 -43.87 3.00 32.21
C LEU A 390 -42.34 3.07 32.28
N SER A 391 -41.79 3.71 33.31
CA SER A 391 -40.34 3.77 33.55
C SER A 391 -39.76 2.38 33.87
N GLU A 392 -40.48 1.52 34.57
CA GLU A 392 -40.07 0.14 34.88
C GLU A 392 -39.99 -0.72 33.62
N ILE A 393 -41.01 -0.65 32.76
CA ILE A 393 -41.02 -1.34 31.45
C ILE A 393 -39.79 -0.93 30.63
N MET A 394 -39.47 0.36 30.63
CA MET A 394 -38.34 0.90 29.88
C MET A 394 -36.98 0.69 30.56
N GLY A 395 -36.98 0.44 31.87
CA GLY A 395 -35.79 0.22 32.68
C GLY A 395 -35.15 -1.16 32.51
N GLU A 396 -35.87 -2.13 31.94
CA GLU A 396 -35.33 -3.45 31.65
C GLU A 396 -34.44 -3.43 30.40
N ARG A 397 -33.14 -3.65 30.63
CA ARG A 397 -32.06 -3.43 29.65
C ARG A 397 -31.44 -4.72 29.12
N ALA A 398 -32.07 -5.87 29.37
CA ALA A 398 -31.57 -7.13 28.87
C ALA A 398 -31.39 -7.02 27.34
N TRP A 399 -30.27 -7.52 26.82
CA TRP A 399 -29.96 -7.58 25.38
C TRP A 399 -29.57 -6.26 24.67
N LEU A 400 -29.36 -5.16 25.40
CA LEU A 400 -28.92 -3.87 24.81
C LEU A 400 -27.40 -3.64 24.86
N GLY A 401 -26.64 -4.51 25.54
CA GLY A 401 -25.19 -4.34 25.69
C GLY A 401 -24.81 -3.18 26.62
N GLU A 402 -23.58 -2.70 26.49
CA GLU A 402 -23.00 -1.68 27.37
C GLU A 402 -23.48 -0.27 27.04
N THR A 403 -23.73 0.00 25.76
CA THR A 403 -24.10 1.34 25.28
C THR A 403 -25.56 1.44 24.83
N GLY A 404 -26.24 0.30 24.66
CA GLY A 404 -27.60 0.32 24.17
C GLY A 404 -28.59 0.94 25.17
N GLU A 405 -29.57 1.63 24.62
CA GLU A 405 -30.53 2.43 25.36
C GLU A 405 -31.87 2.46 24.62
N VAL A 406 -32.96 2.48 25.37
CA VAL A 406 -34.30 2.67 24.82
C VAL A 406 -35.00 3.77 25.59
N TYR A 407 -35.64 4.69 24.89
CA TYR A 407 -36.35 5.81 25.50
C TYR A 407 -37.60 6.19 24.70
N LEU A 408 -38.51 6.91 25.36
CA LEU A 408 -39.78 7.38 24.80
C LEU A 408 -39.79 8.91 24.71
N VAL A 409 -40.31 9.43 23.61
CA VAL A 409 -40.48 10.87 23.37
C VAL A 409 -41.89 11.12 22.85
N ASP A 410 -42.57 12.16 23.33
CA ASP A 410 -43.89 12.52 22.80
C ASP A 410 -43.83 13.22 21.43
N ARG A 411 -45.00 13.50 20.86
CA ARG A 411 -45.15 14.25 19.61
C ARG A 411 -44.56 15.66 19.64
N ASN A 412 -44.39 16.26 20.82
CA ASN A 412 -43.82 17.60 21.02
C ASN A 412 -42.31 17.54 21.32
N HIS A 413 -41.67 16.40 21.05
CA HIS A 413 -40.25 16.15 21.30
C HIS A 413 -39.87 16.18 22.79
N ILE A 414 -40.80 15.99 23.72
CA ILE A 414 -40.50 15.94 25.16
C ILE A 414 -40.18 14.50 25.56
N LEU A 415 -39.03 14.32 26.19
CA LEU A 415 -38.58 13.05 26.76
C LEU A 415 -39.52 12.60 27.90
N LEU A 416 -40.00 11.35 27.84
CA LEU A 416 -40.95 10.79 28.79
C LEU A 416 -40.32 9.83 29.81
N THR A 417 -39.18 9.21 29.45
CA THR A 417 -38.48 8.19 30.25
C THR A 417 -37.09 8.67 30.63
N ALA A 418 -36.49 8.06 31.66
CA ALA A 418 -35.10 8.34 32.01
C ALA A 418 -34.14 7.92 30.89
N LEU A 419 -33.11 8.72 30.66
CA LEU A 419 -31.97 8.34 29.84
C LEU A 419 -30.97 7.52 30.67
N ARG A 420 -30.18 6.68 30.00
CA ARG A 420 -29.14 5.84 30.57
C ARG A 420 -27.90 6.65 30.97
N PHE A 421 -27.59 7.69 30.20
CA PHE A 421 -26.36 8.48 30.32
C PHE A 421 -26.60 9.96 30.69
N ASP A 422 -27.85 10.33 30.96
CA ASP A 422 -28.24 11.67 31.37
C ASP A 422 -29.37 11.53 32.42
N GLU A 423 -29.25 12.25 33.54
CA GLU A 423 -30.27 12.24 34.59
C GLU A 423 -31.46 13.16 34.27
N SER A 424 -31.34 13.97 33.21
CA SER A 424 -32.36 14.89 32.75
C SER A 424 -33.66 14.14 32.40
N ARG A 425 -34.78 14.67 32.87
CA ARG A 425 -36.13 14.19 32.56
C ARG A 425 -36.96 15.33 32.03
N TYR A 426 -37.90 15.03 31.13
CA TYR A 426 -38.87 16.00 30.61
C TYR A 426 -38.24 17.18 29.87
N ILE A 427 -37.09 16.93 29.23
CA ILE A 427 -36.41 17.89 28.36
C ILE A 427 -36.80 17.70 26.89
N PRO A 428 -36.77 18.77 26.06
CA PRO A 428 -36.85 18.63 24.62
C PRO A 428 -35.69 17.79 24.07
N LEU A 429 -35.99 16.77 23.28
CA LEU A 429 -35.03 15.84 22.72
C LEU A 429 -35.23 15.73 21.20
N ASN A 430 -34.38 16.44 20.46
CA ASN A 430 -34.45 16.57 19.01
C ASN A 430 -33.32 15.79 18.34
N THR A 431 -33.39 14.46 18.37
CA THR A 431 -32.47 13.62 17.58
C THR A 431 -33.09 13.26 16.25
N GLU A 432 -32.26 12.95 15.24
CA GLU A 432 -32.78 12.51 13.93
C GLU A 432 -33.67 11.26 14.05
N GLY A 433 -33.37 10.37 15.01
CA GLY A 433 -34.20 9.21 15.32
C GLY A 433 -35.62 9.58 15.74
N VAL A 434 -35.74 10.53 16.66
CA VAL A 434 -37.03 11.04 17.14
C VAL A 434 -37.76 11.77 16.00
N ASN A 435 -37.05 12.65 15.29
CA ASN A 435 -37.62 13.43 14.20
C ASN A 435 -38.16 12.51 13.09
N ALA A 436 -37.43 11.44 12.74
CA ALA A 436 -37.86 10.49 11.75
C ALA A 436 -39.12 9.72 12.17
N ALA A 437 -39.22 9.33 13.45
CA ALA A 437 -40.40 8.66 14.00
C ALA A 437 -41.65 9.54 13.93
N ILE A 438 -41.53 10.79 14.38
CA ILE A 438 -42.64 11.74 14.44
C ILE A 438 -43.03 12.21 13.05
N ALA A 439 -42.07 12.53 12.18
CA ALA A 439 -42.35 13.03 10.83
C ALA A 439 -42.95 11.96 9.91
N ARG A 440 -42.51 10.70 10.03
CA ARG A 440 -43.00 9.59 9.19
C ARG A 440 -44.18 8.85 9.79
N LEU A 441 -44.47 9.07 11.08
CA LEU A 441 -45.49 8.33 11.83
C LEU A 441 -45.34 6.81 11.64
N GLY A 442 -44.10 6.32 11.65
CA GLY A 442 -43.77 4.94 11.29
C GLY A 442 -42.52 4.42 11.96
N SER A 443 -42.04 3.28 11.48
CA SER A 443 -40.84 2.61 12.00
C SER A 443 -39.69 2.62 10.98
N GLY A 444 -38.47 2.59 11.48
CA GLY A 444 -37.28 2.43 10.63
C GLY A 444 -35.99 2.46 11.44
N SER A 445 -34.88 2.47 10.72
CA SER A 445 -33.54 2.54 11.29
C SER A 445 -32.72 3.62 10.60
N LEU A 446 -31.83 4.27 11.33
CA LEU A 446 -30.84 5.21 10.80
C LEU A 446 -29.59 5.24 11.68
N SER A 447 -28.49 5.71 11.08
CA SER A 447 -27.30 6.11 11.82
C SER A 447 -27.33 7.63 12.00
N TYR A 448 -27.13 8.13 13.21
CA TYR A 448 -27.18 9.55 13.53
C TYR A 448 -26.35 9.86 14.77
N GLN A 449 -26.21 11.14 15.12
CA GLN A 449 -25.63 11.55 16.40
C GLN A 449 -26.73 11.63 17.46
N ASP A 450 -26.51 10.98 18.60
CA ASP A 450 -27.45 11.04 19.71
C ASP A 450 -27.35 12.37 20.49
N TYR A 451 -28.05 12.46 21.61
CA TYR A 451 -28.04 13.63 22.48
C TYR A 451 -26.68 13.91 23.16
N ARG A 452 -25.75 12.95 23.14
CA ARG A 452 -24.37 13.12 23.60
C ARG A 452 -23.44 13.60 22.48
N GLY A 453 -23.93 13.65 21.24
CA GLY A 453 -23.12 13.88 20.05
C GLY A 453 -22.38 12.63 19.56
N GLU A 454 -22.66 11.46 20.16
CA GLU A 454 -21.99 10.20 19.79
C GLU A 454 -22.68 9.56 18.57
N PRO A 455 -21.92 8.99 17.62
CA PRO A 455 -22.49 8.28 16.49
C PRO A 455 -23.13 6.98 16.95
N VAL A 456 -24.44 6.88 16.75
CA VAL A 456 -25.25 5.73 17.13
C VAL A 456 -25.93 5.09 15.92
N ILE A 457 -26.23 3.80 16.05
CA ILE A 457 -27.21 3.13 15.22
C ILE A 457 -28.50 3.11 16.02
N GLY A 458 -29.57 3.67 15.47
CA GLY A 458 -30.87 3.70 16.15
C GLY A 458 -32.01 3.19 15.28
N VAL A 459 -32.92 2.50 15.96
CA VAL A 459 -34.21 2.05 15.47
C VAL A 459 -35.27 2.88 16.15
N TYR A 460 -36.24 3.36 15.37
CA TYR A 460 -37.36 4.13 15.87
C TYR A 460 -38.68 3.49 15.46
N ARG A 461 -39.70 3.69 16.28
CA ARG A 461 -41.08 3.26 16.01
C ARG A 461 -42.07 4.29 16.56
N TRP A 462 -43.05 4.66 15.76
CA TRP A 462 -44.18 5.46 16.21
C TRP A 462 -45.25 4.57 16.83
N LEU A 463 -45.68 4.88 18.05
CA LEU A 463 -46.75 4.19 18.75
C LEU A 463 -48.04 5.05 18.66
N PRO A 464 -48.98 4.71 17.75
CA PRO A 464 -50.08 5.62 17.39
C PRO A 464 -51.08 5.84 18.52
N HIS A 465 -51.35 4.84 19.36
CA HIS A 465 -52.29 4.94 20.47
C HIS A 465 -51.84 5.91 21.57
N LEU A 466 -50.53 6.05 21.74
CA LEU A 466 -49.92 6.93 22.74
C LEU A 466 -49.41 8.24 22.14
N GLN A 467 -49.30 8.32 20.81
CA GLN A 467 -48.64 9.42 20.09
C GLN A 467 -47.21 9.68 20.58
N ILE A 468 -46.44 8.61 20.75
CA ILE A 468 -45.06 8.66 21.20
C ILE A 468 -44.13 7.94 20.23
N ALA A 469 -42.90 8.44 20.13
CA ALA A 469 -41.79 7.79 19.47
C ALA A 469 -41.03 6.91 20.48
N LEU A 470 -40.94 5.62 20.17
CA LEU A 470 -40.04 4.67 20.82
C LEU A 470 -38.72 4.64 20.04
N VAL A 471 -37.61 4.93 20.71
CA VAL A 471 -36.28 4.91 20.09
C VAL A 471 -35.39 3.95 20.86
N ALA A 472 -34.84 2.96 20.17
CA ALA A 472 -33.80 2.07 20.65
C ALA A 472 -32.50 2.40 19.90
N LYS A 473 -31.41 2.63 20.63
CA LYS A 473 -30.11 2.95 20.02
C LYS A 473 -28.98 2.17 20.66
N GLN A 474 -27.88 2.05 19.95
CA GLN A 474 -26.60 1.52 20.43
C GLN A 474 -25.46 2.32 19.82
N ASP A 475 -24.36 2.50 20.56
CA ASP A 475 -23.18 3.19 20.05
C ASP A 475 -22.57 2.40 18.90
N ARG A 476 -22.20 3.12 17.85
CA ARG A 476 -21.61 2.52 16.65
C ARG A 476 -20.31 1.80 16.96
N SER A 477 -19.54 2.30 17.94
CA SER A 477 -18.29 1.70 18.41
C SER A 477 -18.49 0.32 19.02
N GLU A 478 -19.57 0.13 19.81
CA GLU A 478 -19.94 -1.18 20.36
C GLU A 478 -20.45 -2.11 19.25
N ALA A 479 -21.36 -1.61 18.41
CA ALA A 479 -21.93 -2.37 17.29
C ALA A 479 -20.87 -2.88 16.30
N LEU A 480 -19.76 -2.16 16.15
CA LEU A 480 -18.65 -2.50 15.24
C LEU A 480 -17.41 -3.04 15.96
N SER A 481 -17.48 -3.31 17.26
CA SER A 481 -16.36 -3.78 18.08
C SER A 481 -15.72 -5.07 17.55
N THR A 482 -16.54 -6.01 17.07
CA THR A 482 -16.09 -7.25 16.42
C THR A 482 -15.31 -6.98 15.14
N THR A 483 -15.81 -6.06 14.30
CA THR A 483 -15.15 -5.65 13.04
C THR A 483 -13.79 -5.00 13.32
N ASN A 484 -13.71 -4.14 14.33
CA ASN A 484 -12.45 -3.51 14.74
C ASN A 484 -11.43 -4.53 15.24
N SER A 485 -11.89 -5.56 15.95
CA SER A 485 -11.01 -6.64 16.43
C SER A 485 -10.50 -7.52 15.29
N MET A 486 -11.33 -7.83 14.30
CA MET A 486 -10.89 -8.51 13.08
C MET A 486 -9.87 -7.68 12.30
N LEU A 487 -10.08 -6.37 12.19
CA LEU A 487 -9.13 -5.47 11.52
C LEU A 487 -7.76 -5.46 12.20
N ARG A 488 -7.70 -5.47 13.54
CA ARG A 488 -6.45 -5.58 14.30
C ARG A 488 -5.72 -6.89 13.98
N VAL A 489 -6.42 -8.03 13.97
CA VAL A 489 -5.82 -9.33 13.63
C VAL A 489 -5.26 -9.32 12.20
N VAL A 490 -6.01 -8.84 11.23
CA VAL A 490 -5.56 -8.72 9.83
C VAL A 490 -4.35 -7.81 9.71
N SER A 491 -4.31 -6.72 10.48
CA SER A 491 -3.17 -5.80 10.52
C SER A 491 -1.90 -6.47 11.05
N TYR A 492 -2.00 -7.24 12.15
CA TYR A 492 -0.87 -7.99 12.69
C TYR A 492 -0.37 -9.07 11.74
N VAL A 493 -1.28 -9.83 11.12
CA VAL A 493 -0.94 -10.84 10.11
C VAL A 493 -0.28 -10.20 8.89
N GLY A 494 -0.83 -9.09 8.41
CA GLY A 494 -0.27 -8.32 7.31
C GLY A 494 1.15 -7.81 7.60
N LEU A 495 1.37 -7.25 8.79
CA LEU A 495 2.69 -6.79 9.22
C LEU A 495 3.68 -7.95 9.31
N ALA A 496 3.27 -9.10 9.88
CA ALA A 496 4.12 -10.28 9.96
C ALA A 496 4.47 -10.82 8.58
N ALA A 497 3.53 -10.82 7.63
CA ALA A 497 3.75 -11.24 6.26
C ALA A 497 4.74 -10.33 5.51
N VAL A 498 4.62 -9.01 5.69
CA VAL A 498 5.59 -8.04 5.12
C VAL A 498 6.98 -8.26 5.72
N ALA A 499 7.09 -8.42 7.04
CA ALA A 499 8.36 -8.68 7.70
C ALA A 499 9.01 -9.99 7.21
N ALA A 500 8.24 -11.08 7.13
CA ALA A 500 8.69 -12.35 6.58
C ALA A 500 9.17 -12.22 5.13
N THR A 501 8.48 -11.41 4.32
CA THR A 501 8.84 -11.16 2.92
C THR A 501 10.16 -10.40 2.80
N VAL A 502 10.39 -9.40 3.66
CA VAL A 502 11.65 -8.66 3.71
C VAL A 502 12.79 -9.60 4.08
N VAL A 503 12.61 -10.43 5.12
CA VAL A 503 13.59 -11.42 5.54
C VAL A 503 13.90 -12.42 4.42
N ALA A 504 12.88 -13.01 3.80
CA ALA A 504 13.03 -13.91 2.67
C ALA A 504 13.77 -13.25 1.49
N SER A 505 13.45 -11.99 1.20
CA SER A 505 14.12 -11.22 0.14
C SER A 505 15.60 -10.98 0.43
N LEU A 506 15.97 -10.74 1.70
CA LEU A 506 17.37 -10.62 2.11
C LEU A 506 18.10 -11.95 1.95
N PHE A 507 17.47 -13.08 2.29
CA PHE A 507 18.03 -14.42 2.05
C PHE A 507 18.25 -14.67 0.56
N VAL A 508 17.25 -14.44 -0.29
CA VAL A 508 17.37 -14.59 -1.76
C VAL A 508 18.44 -13.67 -2.32
N SER A 509 18.54 -12.44 -1.82
CA SER A 509 19.59 -11.51 -2.24
C SER A 509 20.99 -12.01 -1.90
N GLN A 510 21.18 -12.68 -0.76
CA GLN A 510 22.48 -13.21 -0.37
C GLN A 510 22.79 -14.53 -1.09
N SER A 511 21.78 -15.37 -1.34
CA SER A 511 21.96 -16.69 -1.94
C SER A 511 22.06 -16.66 -3.47
N LEU A 512 21.40 -15.72 -4.16
CA LEU A 512 21.37 -15.67 -5.62
C LEU A 512 22.03 -14.40 -6.17
N ALA A 513 21.57 -13.22 -5.74
CA ALA A 513 21.97 -11.96 -6.38
C ALA A 513 23.46 -11.64 -6.18
N ARG A 514 24.02 -11.92 -5.00
CA ARG A 514 25.45 -11.69 -4.70
C ARG A 514 26.39 -12.59 -5.52
N PRO A 515 26.24 -13.93 -5.54
CA PRO A 515 27.08 -14.81 -6.37
C PRO A 515 27.03 -14.48 -7.86
N LEU A 516 25.84 -14.17 -8.40
CA LEU A 516 25.68 -13.76 -9.80
C LEU A 516 26.39 -12.44 -10.11
N ALA A 517 26.32 -11.46 -9.20
CA ALA A 517 27.05 -10.20 -9.36
C ALA A 517 28.57 -10.42 -9.36
N ALA A 518 29.09 -11.26 -8.45
CA ALA A 518 30.51 -11.59 -8.40
C ALA A 518 30.99 -12.32 -9.67
N LEU A 519 30.19 -13.27 -10.19
CA LEU A 519 30.47 -13.94 -11.47
C LEU A 519 30.49 -12.94 -12.63
N THR A 520 29.54 -12.00 -12.65
CA THR A 520 29.46 -10.97 -13.70
C THR A 520 30.68 -10.05 -13.65
N GLU A 521 31.11 -9.64 -12.46
CA GLU A 521 32.30 -8.81 -12.26
C GLU A 521 33.58 -9.53 -12.70
N THR A 522 33.73 -10.79 -12.32
CA THR A 522 34.86 -11.64 -12.74
C THR A 522 34.89 -11.78 -14.27
N ALA A 523 33.72 -11.98 -14.89
CA ALA A 523 33.60 -12.05 -16.35
C ALA A 523 34.00 -10.76 -17.05
N THR A 524 33.63 -9.59 -16.49
CA THR A 524 34.06 -8.31 -17.06
C THR A 524 35.57 -8.08 -16.94
N GLN A 525 36.22 -8.58 -15.88
CA GLN A 525 37.68 -8.46 -15.72
C GLN A 525 38.44 -9.39 -16.67
N ILE A 526 37.95 -10.63 -16.86
CA ILE A 526 38.47 -11.57 -17.86
C ILE A 526 38.31 -11.02 -19.27
N ALA A 527 37.16 -10.41 -19.59
CA ALA A 527 36.94 -9.75 -20.88
C ALA A 527 37.86 -8.54 -21.10
N ALA A 528 38.35 -7.91 -20.03
CA ALA A 528 39.35 -6.83 -20.08
C ALA A 528 40.80 -7.35 -20.20
N GLY A 529 41.01 -8.67 -20.20
CA GLY A 529 42.32 -9.30 -20.41
C GLY A 529 42.98 -9.89 -19.17
N ASP A 530 42.39 -9.75 -17.97
CA ASP A 530 42.91 -10.40 -16.77
C ASP A 530 42.41 -11.84 -16.66
N LEU A 531 43.17 -12.75 -17.27
CA LEU A 531 42.86 -14.18 -17.31
C LEU A 531 43.34 -14.94 -16.09
N VAL A 532 43.95 -14.30 -15.08
CA VAL A 532 44.45 -14.99 -13.88
C VAL A 532 43.31 -15.27 -12.90
N LEU A 533 42.30 -14.39 -12.90
CA LEU A 533 41.14 -14.47 -12.02
C LEU A 533 40.29 -15.72 -12.26
N SER A 534 39.67 -16.20 -11.19
CA SER A 534 38.72 -17.32 -11.22
C SER A 534 37.50 -17.00 -10.37
N ALA A 535 36.35 -17.49 -10.78
CA ALA A 535 35.14 -17.39 -9.98
C ALA A 535 35.18 -18.39 -8.81
N SER A 536 34.81 -17.96 -7.61
CA SER A 536 34.78 -18.86 -6.44
C SER A 536 33.72 -19.95 -6.61
N VAL A 537 34.05 -21.21 -6.28
CA VAL A 537 33.15 -22.36 -6.48
C VAL A 537 32.79 -23.06 -5.18
N GLU A 538 32.38 -22.29 -4.18
CA GLU A 538 31.99 -22.86 -2.87
C GLU A 538 30.60 -23.53 -2.89
N ARG A 539 29.79 -23.29 -3.93
CA ARG A 539 28.39 -23.76 -4.03
C ARG A 539 28.28 -25.03 -4.86
N GLN A 540 27.31 -25.89 -4.52
CA GLN A 540 26.97 -27.13 -5.25
C GLN A 540 25.65 -27.02 -6.05
N ASP A 541 25.06 -25.83 -6.12
CA ASP A 541 23.81 -25.55 -6.84
C ASP A 541 24.07 -25.16 -8.31
N GLU A 542 23.03 -24.71 -9.02
CA GLU A 542 23.09 -24.19 -10.39
C GLU A 542 24.17 -23.10 -10.57
N ILE A 543 24.37 -22.27 -9.55
CA ILE A 543 25.35 -21.19 -9.59
C ILE A 543 26.77 -21.76 -9.48
N GLY A 544 26.97 -22.78 -8.65
CA GLY A 544 28.22 -23.54 -8.59
C GLY A 544 28.59 -24.20 -9.92
N ARG A 545 27.62 -24.85 -10.58
CA ARG A 545 27.83 -25.42 -11.92
C ARG A 545 28.20 -24.36 -12.95
N LEU A 546 27.55 -23.19 -12.91
CA LEU A 546 27.88 -22.07 -13.78
C LEU A 546 29.31 -21.56 -13.53
N ALA A 547 29.73 -21.44 -12.27
CA ALA A 547 31.10 -21.04 -11.92
C ALA A 547 32.14 -22.05 -12.41
N HIS A 548 31.87 -23.36 -12.31
CA HIS A 548 32.73 -24.41 -12.86
C HIS A 548 32.86 -24.32 -14.39
N ALA A 549 31.74 -24.16 -15.10
CA ALA A 549 31.73 -24.02 -16.55
C ALA A 549 32.49 -22.76 -16.98
N PHE A 550 32.29 -21.65 -16.26
CA PHE A 550 32.98 -20.39 -16.49
C PHE A 550 34.50 -20.53 -16.30
N ASN A 551 34.95 -21.12 -15.20
CA ASN A 551 36.38 -21.37 -14.95
C ASN A 551 37.02 -22.30 -16.00
N SER A 552 36.28 -23.30 -16.48
CA SER A 552 36.74 -24.21 -17.54
C SER A 552 36.97 -23.45 -18.85
N MET A 553 36.06 -22.55 -19.21
CA MET A 553 36.19 -21.68 -20.39
C MET A 553 37.40 -20.74 -20.26
N THR A 554 37.61 -20.11 -19.09
CA THR A 554 38.78 -19.25 -18.84
C THR A 554 40.09 -20.02 -18.94
N ALA A 555 40.14 -21.26 -18.45
CA ALA A 555 41.33 -22.12 -18.55
C ALA A 555 41.63 -22.49 -20.01
N GLN A 556 40.61 -22.81 -20.81
CA GLN A 556 40.76 -23.06 -22.24
C GLN A 556 41.26 -21.81 -22.98
N LEU A 557 40.70 -20.63 -22.67
CA LEU A 557 41.13 -19.36 -23.27
C LEU A 557 42.61 -19.05 -22.94
N ARG A 558 43.01 -19.24 -21.68
CA ARG A 558 44.42 -19.06 -21.26
C ARG A 558 45.36 -20.02 -21.99
N SER A 559 44.96 -21.29 -22.15
CA SER A 559 45.74 -22.26 -22.92
C SER A 559 45.84 -21.91 -24.40
N LEU A 560 44.75 -21.44 -25.02
CA LEU A 560 44.75 -20.99 -26.41
C LEU A 560 45.68 -19.80 -26.63
N ILE A 561 45.65 -18.81 -25.73
CA ILE A 561 46.54 -17.64 -25.81
C ILE A 561 48.00 -18.03 -25.61
N GLY A 562 48.31 -18.84 -24.58
CA GLY A 562 49.69 -19.30 -24.36
C GLY A 562 50.24 -20.14 -25.54
N ASN A 563 49.40 -21.01 -26.13
CA ASN A 563 49.77 -21.75 -27.34
C ASN A 563 49.96 -20.83 -28.55
N LEU A 564 49.17 -19.75 -28.66
CA LEU A 564 49.31 -18.76 -29.73
C LEU A 564 50.61 -17.96 -29.56
N GLU A 565 50.91 -17.50 -28.35
CA GLU A 565 52.17 -16.82 -28.02
C GLU A 565 53.38 -17.69 -28.35
N GLN A 566 53.36 -18.96 -27.94
CA GLN A 566 54.42 -19.91 -28.29
C GLN A 566 54.57 -20.07 -29.81
N ARG A 567 53.45 -20.21 -30.55
CA ARG A 567 53.48 -20.28 -32.02
C ARG A 567 53.99 -19.00 -32.66
N VAL A 568 53.67 -17.84 -32.10
CA VAL A 568 54.17 -16.53 -32.56
C VAL A 568 55.68 -16.44 -32.32
N ASP A 569 56.17 -16.84 -31.15
CA ASP A 569 57.60 -16.88 -30.84
C ASP A 569 58.37 -17.84 -31.75
N GLU A 570 57.86 -19.07 -31.95
CA GLU A 570 58.44 -20.05 -32.87
C GLU A 570 58.49 -19.49 -34.31
N ARG A 571 57.39 -18.85 -34.77
CA ARG A 571 57.35 -18.22 -36.09
C ARG A 571 58.30 -17.02 -36.19
N THR A 572 58.43 -16.22 -35.15
CA THR A 572 59.30 -15.05 -35.12
C THR A 572 60.76 -15.49 -35.20
N ARG A 573 61.17 -16.48 -34.39
CA ARG A 573 62.51 -17.08 -34.47
C ARG A 573 62.80 -17.71 -35.83
N ALA A 574 61.83 -18.43 -36.40
CA ALA A 574 61.98 -19.01 -37.74
C ALA A 574 62.10 -17.93 -38.83
N LEU A 575 61.38 -16.82 -38.70
CA LEU A 575 61.50 -15.66 -39.59
C LEU A 575 62.86 -14.97 -39.44
N GLU A 576 63.35 -14.76 -38.22
CA GLU A 576 64.68 -14.18 -37.96
C GLU A 576 65.79 -15.04 -38.56
N GLN A 577 65.76 -16.36 -38.34
CA GLN A 577 66.72 -17.29 -38.94
C GLN A 577 66.69 -17.24 -40.47
N ARG A 578 65.49 -17.18 -41.06
CA ARG A 578 65.35 -17.11 -42.52
C ARG A 578 65.80 -15.75 -43.07
N SER A 579 65.56 -14.67 -42.35
CA SER A 579 66.03 -13.33 -42.72
C SER A 579 67.56 -13.30 -42.71
N ALA A 580 68.19 -13.79 -41.63
CA ALA A 580 69.64 -13.87 -41.52
C ALA A 580 70.27 -14.70 -42.65
N LEU A 581 69.66 -15.84 -43.00
CA LEU A 581 70.10 -16.67 -44.12
C LEU A 581 70.02 -15.94 -45.47
N LEU A 582 68.94 -15.21 -45.72
CA LEU A 582 68.74 -14.46 -46.96
C LEU A 582 69.71 -13.27 -47.04
N GLU A 583 69.98 -12.58 -45.94
CA GLU A 583 70.98 -11.51 -45.87
C GLU A 583 72.38 -12.04 -46.18
N ALA A 584 72.79 -13.14 -45.54
CA ALA A 584 74.07 -13.81 -45.82
C ALA A 584 74.18 -14.24 -47.29
N SER A 585 73.11 -14.83 -47.85
CA SER A 585 73.07 -15.25 -49.25
C SER A 585 73.16 -14.06 -50.21
N ALA A 586 72.47 -12.95 -49.92
CA ALA A 586 72.51 -11.74 -50.74
C ALA A 586 73.88 -11.05 -50.67
N GLU A 587 74.55 -11.08 -49.52
CA GLU A 587 75.92 -10.56 -49.36
C GLU A 587 76.91 -11.38 -50.18
N VAL A 588 76.85 -12.71 -50.10
CA VAL A 588 77.67 -13.61 -50.94
C VAL A 588 77.39 -13.37 -52.43
N ALA A 589 76.12 -13.26 -52.84
CA ALA A 589 75.77 -13.02 -54.23
C ALA A 589 76.27 -11.65 -54.74
N ARG A 590 76.22 -10.61 -53.90
CA ARG A 590 76.78 -9.28 -54.21
C ARG A 590 78.29 -9.35 -54.37
N ALA A 591 79.01 -9.96 -53.42
CA ALA A 591 80.45 -10.15 -53.51
C ALA A 591 80.80 -10.90 -54.82
N ALA A 592 80.07 -11.98 -55.10
CA ALA A 592 80.29 -12.80 -56.28
C ALA A 592 80.07 -12.05 -57.61
N SER A 593 79.15 -11.09 -57.64
CA SER A 593 78.86 -10.29 -58.84
C SER A 593 79.77 -9.07 -59.00
N SER A 594 80.39 -8.61 -57.91
CA SER A 594 81.20 -7.37 -57.90
C SER A 594 82.68 -7.59 -58.21
N ILE A 595 83.21 -8.79 -57.96
CA ILE A 595 84.63 -9.11 -58.18
C ILE A 595 84.79 -9.62 -59.63
N LEU A 596 85.49 -8.83 -60.46
CA LEU A 596 85.71 -9.14 -61.88
C LEU A 596 86.92 -10.04 -62.14
N ASP A 597 87.88 -10.09 -61.20
CA ASP A 597 89.02 -10.99 -61.27
C ASP A 597 88.61 -12.38 -60.78
N ALA A 598 88.62 -13.36 -61.68
CA ALA A 598 88.17 -14.71 -61.39
C ALA A 598 88.99 -15.40 -60.28
N HIS A 599 90.29 -15.08 -60.13
CA HIS A 599 91.13 -15.71 -59.11
C HIS A 599 90.86 -15.13 -57.73
N GLN A 600 90.69 -13.81 -57.64
CA GLN A 600 90.32 -13.12 -56.40
C GLN A 600 88.89 -13.47 -55.96
N LEU A 601 87.96 -13.51 -56.92
CA LEU A 601 86.55 -13.85 -56.70
C LEU A 601 86.39 -15.19 -55.99
N ILE A 602 87.05 -16.22 -56.51
CA ILE A 602 86.90 -17.59 -56.00
C ILE A 602 87.44 -17.69 -54.57
N GLN A 603 88.54 -17.01 -54.24
CA GLN A 603 89.12 -17.02 -52.88
C GLN A 603 88.25 -16.23 -51.89
N GLU A 604 87.82 -15.02 -52.22
CA GLU A 604 87.02 -14.20 -51.32
C GLU A 604 85.61 -14.79 -51.10
N VAL A 605 85.00 -15.39 -52.13
CA VAL A 605 83.68 -16.01 -51.99
C VAL A 605 83.72 -17.25 -51.10
N VAL A 606 84.76 -18.10 -51.19
CA VAL A 606 84.84 -19.26 -50.29
C VAL A 606 85.05 -18.85 -48.84
N GLU A 607 85.86 -17.82 -48.59
CA GLU A 607 86.07 -17.30 -47.23
C GLU A 607 84.81 -16.62 -46.69
N LEU A 608 84.11 -15.84 -47.52
CA LEU A 608 82.85 -15.20 -47.12
C LEU A 608 81.75 -16.24 -46.86
N ILE A 609 81.66 -17.30 -47.66
CA ILE A 609 80.72 -18.41 -47.41
C ILE A 609 81.08 -19.12 -46.09
N ARG A 610 82.38 -19.36 -45.83
CA ARG A 610 82.81 -19.97 -44.58
C ARG A 610 82.40 -19.15 -43.37
N GLU A 611 82.70 -17.85 -43.38
CA GLU A 611 82.41 -16.95 -42.27
C GLU A 611 80.92 -16.70 -42.07
N ARG A 612 80.16 -16.43 -43.14
CA ARG A 612 78.73 -16.06 -43.05
C ARG A 612 77.82 -17.23 -42.72
N PHE A 613 78.20 -18.44 -43.10
CA PHE A 613 77.44 -19.65 -42.80
C PHE A 613 78.05 -20.47 -41.65
N ASP A 614 79.07 -19.93 -40.96
CA ASP A 614 79.80 -20.56 -39.86
C ASP A 614 80.22 -22.01 -40.17
N LEU A 615 80.79 -22.21 -41.35
CA LEU A 615 81.22 -23.52 -41.81
C LEU A 615 82.65 -23.78 -41.36
N TYR A 616 82.94 -25.03 -41.00
CA TYR A 616 84.29 -25.44 -40.63
C TYR A 616 85.30 -25.25 -41.79
N TYR A 617 84.85 -25.52 -43.03
CA TYR A 617 85.68 -25.44 -44.22
C TYR A 617 84.81 -25.29 -45.47
N VAL A 618 85.27 -24.49 -46.43
CA VAL A 618 84.68 -24.37 -47.77
C VAL A 618 85.77 -24.57 -48.81
N GLY A 619 85.50 -25.44 -49.78
CA GLY A 619 86.37 -25.68 -50.93
C GLY A 619 85.59 -25.55 -52.23
N LEU A 620 86.11 -24.76 -53.17
CA LEU A 620 85.55 -24.61 -54.50
C LEU A 620 86.39 -25.40 -55.49
N PHE A 621 85.76 -26.37 -56.14
CA PHE A 621 86.37 -27.21 -57.16
C PHE A 621 85.85 -26.83 -58.53
N LEU A 622 86.75 -26.74 -59.51
CA LEU A 622 86.38 -26.62 -60.92
C LEU A 622 86.80 -27.89 -61.65
N THR A 623 85.97 -28.35 -62.58
CA THR A 623 86.33 -29.47 -63.46
C THR A 623 87.45 -29.06 -64.41
N ASP A 624 88.34 -30.00 -64.71
CA ASP A 624 89.33 -29.84 -65.77
C ASP A 624 88.68 -29.87 -67.17
N GLU A 625 89.44 -29.50 -68.21
CA GLU A 625 88.92 -29.39 -69.58
C GLU A 625 88.40 -30.72 -70.15
N ALA A 626 88.88 -31.86 -69.62
CA ALA A 626 88.44 -33.19 -69.98
C ALA A 626 87.21 -33.68 -69.18
N GLY A 627 86.82 -32.96 -68.12
CA GLY A 627 85.72 -33.32 -67.22
C GLY A 627 85.99 -34.57 -66.37
N GLU A 628 87.24 -35.03 -66.29
CA GLU A 628 87.62 -36.24 -65.54
C GLU A 628 87.95 -35.93 -64.08
N TRP A 629 88.44 -34.72 -63.79
CA TRP A 629 88.93 -34.34 -62.45
C TRP A 629 88.27 -33.06 -61.95
N ALA A 630 87.81 -33.11 -60.69
CA ALA A 630 87.45 -31.95 -59.90
C ALA A 630 88.71 -31.41 -59.21
N VAL A 631 89.21 -30.27 -59.66
CA VAL A 631 90.45 -29.66 -59.15
C VAL A 631 90.10 -28.56 -58.14
N LEU A 632 90.68 -28.60 -56.94
CA LEU A 632 90.48 -27.56 -55.94
C LEU A 632 91.08 -26.24 -56.46
N ARG A 633 90.26 -25.19 -56.53
CA ARG A 633 90.65 -23.84 -57.00
C ARG A 633 90.70 -22.80 -55.90
N ALA A 634 89.87 -22.94 -54.88
CA ALA A 634 90.00 -22.21 -53.63
C ALA A 634 89.59 -23.09 -52.46
N GLY A 635 90.23 -22.90 -51.31
CA GLY A 635 89.96 -23.65 -50.10
C GLY A 635 90.32 -22.79 -48.90
N THR A 636 89.42 -22.75 -47.92
CA THR A 636 89.53 -21.83 -46.78
C THR A 636 90.47 -22.34 -45.69
N GLY A 637 91.12 -21.43 -44.96
CA GLY A 637 92.00 -21.75 -43.82
C GLY A 637 93.26 -22.55 -44.18
N GLU A 638 94.01 -22.98 -43.15
CA GLU A 638 95.30 -23.68 -43.33
C GLU A 638 95.16 -25.01 -44.10
N ALA A 639 94.06 -25.75 -43.87
CA ALA A 639 93.79 -27.00 -44.56
C ALA A 639 93.58 -26.78 -46.07
N GLY A 640 92.84 -25.75 -46.46
CA GLY A 640 92.62 -25.38 -47.86
C GLY A 640 93.90 -24.96 -48.56
N GLN A 641 94.73 -24.14 -47.91
CA GLN A 641 96.04 -23.75 -48.44
C GLN A 641 96.96 -24.95 -48.62
N ALA A 642 97.00 -25.87 -47.66
CA ALA A 642 97.78 -27.10 -47.76
C ALA A 642 97.30 -28.01 -48.90
N MET A 643 95.98 -28.10 -49.12
CA MET A 643 95.39 -28.88 -50.22
C MET A 643 95.66 -28.22 -51.59
N LEU A 644 95.55 -26.90 -51.70
CA LEU A 644 95.86 -26.15 -52.91
C LEU A 644 97.35 -26.31 -53.30
N ALA A 645 98.26 -26.20 -52.34
CA ALA A 645 99.70 -26.36 -52.57
C ALA A 645 100.07 -27.76 -53.08
N ARG A 646 99.27 -28.78 -52.77
CA ARG A 646 99.45 -30.17 -53.24
C ARG A 646 98.75 -30.44 -54.58
N GLY A 647 98.08 -29.46 -55.18
CA GLY A 647 97.30 -29.63 -56.41
C GLY A 647 96.15 -30.62 -56.23
N HIS A 648 95.49 -30.59 -55.05
CA HIS A 648 94.47 -31.57 -54.69
C HIS A 648 93.35 -31.64 -55.74
N ARG A 649 93.11 -32.85 -56.24
CA ARG A 649 92.08 -33.16 -57.24
C ARG A 649 91.40 -34.47 -56.91
N ILE A 650 90.12 -34.56 -57.23
CA ILE A 650 89.29 -35.74 -56.98
C ILE A 650 88.70 -36.18 -58.32
N LYS A 651 88.68 -37.47 -58.60
CA LYS A 651 88.11 -37.99 -59.85
C LYS A 651 86.60 -37.79 -59.85
N VAL A 652 86.04 -37.33 -60.96
CA VAL A 652 84.58 -37.21 -61.12
C VAL A 652 83.93 -38.60 -60.97
N GLY A 653 82.84 -38.68 -60.21
CA GLY A 653 82.20 -39.92 -59.78
C GLY A 653 82.74 -40.55 -58.49
N GLN A 654 83.88 -40.10 -57.95
CA GLN A 654 84.45 -40.61 -56.69
C GLN A 654 84.33 -39.60 -55.54
N GLY A 655 84.08 -40.11 -54.34
CA GLY A 655 83.85 -39.31 -53.13
C GLY A 655 82.63 -38.39 -53.23
N MET A 656 82.36 -37.62 -52.17
CA MET A 656 81.20 -36.73 -52.14
C MET A 656 81.27 -35.62 -53.21
N ILE A 657 82.47 -35.10 -53.50
CA ILE A 657 82.69 -34.00 -54.44
C ILE A 657 82.52 -34.48 -55.89
N GLY A 658 83.19 -35.57 -56.27
CA GLY A 658 83.08 -36.13 -57.61
C GLY A 658 81.68 -36.64 -57.93
N TRP A 659 80.97 -37.21 -56.95
CA TRP A 659 79.57 -37.63 -57.09
C TRP A 659 78.63 -36.44 -57.34
N SER A 660 78.83 -35.33 -56.62
CA SER A 660 77.97 -34.13 -56.73
C SER A 660 78.09 -33.49 -58.11
N ILE A 661 79.30 -33.51 -58.67
CA ILE A 661 79.59 -33.02 -60.03
C ILE A 661 78.95 -33.94 -61.08
N GLU A 662 79.11 -35.26 -60.97
CA GLU A 662 78.56 -36.23 -61.94
C GLU A 662 77.03 -36.13 -62.07
N ARG A 663 76.32 -35.91 -60.96
CA ARG A 663 74.85 -35.90 -60.92
C ARG A 663 74.22 -34.51 -60.98
N GLY A 664 75.01 -33.45 -60.91
CA GLY A 664 74.52 -32.07 -60.83
C GLY A 664 73.60 -31.83 -59.63
N ARG A 665 73.82 -32.54 -58.51
CA ARG A 665 73.00 -32.45 -57.29
C ARG A 665 73.89 -32.27 -56.08
N ALA A 666 73.49 -31.39 -55.16
CA ALA A 666 74.13 -31.25 -53.86
C ALA A 666 74.00 -32.56 -53.06
N ARG A 667 75.08 -32.96 -52.39
CA ARG A 667 75.12 -34.12 -51.51
C ARG A 667 75.64 -33.73 -50.13
N ILE A 668 74.93 -34.15 -49.10
CA ILE A 668 75.36 -34.02 -47.71
C ILE A 668 75.75 -35.42 -47.24
N ALA A 669 76.99 -35.57 -46.76
CA ALA A 669 77.48 -36.79 -46.12
C ALA A 669 77.67 -36.48 -44.64
N LEU A 670 77.05 -37.28 -43.76
CA LEU A 670 77.09 -37.07 -42.31
C LEU A 670 78.44 -37.47 -41.70
N GLU A 671 79.18 -38.37 -42.36
CA GLU A 671 80.51 -38.83 -41.95
C GLU A 671 81.51 -38.64 -43.10
N ALA A 672 82.26 -37.53 -43.07
CA ALA A 672 83.20 -37.17 -44.13
C ALA A 672 84.40 -38.12 -44.27
N GLY A 673 84.70 -38.93 -43.24
CA GLY A 673 85.83 -39.87 -43.22
C GLY A 673 85.59 -41.15 -44.03
N GLU A 674 84.34 -41.58 -44.20
CA GLU A 674 83.99 -42.76 -44.97
C GLU A 674 83.89 -42.49 -46.48
N ASP A 675 83.62 -41.23 -46.87
CA ASP A 675 83.53 -40.78 -48.27
C ASP A 675 84.87 -40.21 -48.79
N ALA A 676 85.98 -40.47 -48.08
CA ALA A 676 87.31 -40.02 -48.43
C ALA A 676 87.87 -40.81 -49.63
N VAL A 677 88.17 -40.11 -50.72
CA VAL A 677 88.96 -40.66 -51.82
C VAL A 677 90.41 -40.73 -51.36
N ARG A 678 90.90 -41.92 -51.01
CA ARG A 678 92.33 -42.15 -50.71
C ARG A 678 93.17 -42.15 -51.98
#